data_AF-A0AAE4MIF5-F1
#
_entry.id   AF-A0AAE4MIF5-F1
#
_cell.length_a   1.000
_cell.length_b   1.000
_cell.length_c   1.000
_cell.angle_alpha   90.00
_cell.angle_beta   90.00
_cell.angle_gamma   90.00
#
_symmetry.space_group_name_H-M   'P 1'
#
loop_
_entity.id
_entity.type
_entity.pdbx_description
1 polymer ?
#
loop_
_entity_poly.entity_id
_entity_poly.type
_entity_poly.pdbx_seq_one_letter_code
_entity_poly.pdbx_strand_id
1 'polypeptide(L)'
;MEKPPNKTILIVVIVLILLLAAALVAAWPKEKDPKNNSSALLPNGSSNSSAAFDSNHISSNAGEKGKDPVLANPSIGGREPPIPPTNANFTAKLYDYNEVTHTLRLLVQADQEIGPFPGFAAGFENIGTGASGNMTVRHEIFQDSPDMFLVSITGVPLNTPGDGQVYTFSLSEIRGSGTGDSVCYPFDGGNGTDADNAFEIANIVQFDALRYYAGSSGEGKYFKLVMPDETYPGFDANVFVMPPDWNNESAAVQRGYSDGKFWQPVGSAEKPFSGTFDGNGILMDSFDINRPDADYMGIFGVTASGSVLKNVTVTGTIMTGKDYVGGLAAQNNGLIDACSVRSEIHGKINVGGVAGVNSGTISNSEHVANIVSGNISVGGVAGVNSGTISQSHGGRWEGLPNTSGIYGYEENVGGIAGVNMGSGSISDSYFVGSVTGVNSVGGLAGKSSAGISNCYATGSTIIGTGSDIGGAIGTRHDGTLSNITAVDAVHSPLGSNVGGLIGNNTGDFDGRTVSGATYLSGGVTGKNYVGGLIGFHGGGSVHDVISSGPVTGNSSVGGLVGYNNASIANSTANGAVTGNASVGGIAGTNNGPGTISASFTNGYTVTGNGDDTGGLVGLNFGTVSNSYSCDPVTGVNNVGGIAGSNYKTVSNCYVYYAPVSASGNYAGGIVGFSSPYAPNRIQNCTVLFGLPVSSGSESTLGRITGNFDPSQTTLSNNYGTDGRGKNPAGSGWVSNISGKDGASNTYDPEQSLYESIGWDFGPAGFWVWGGNYPVLRWPSAI
;
A
#
# COMPACT_ATOMS: atom_id res chain seq x y z
N MET A 1 -20.78 37.24 4.89
CA MET A 1 -19.81 37.27 3.77
C MET A 1 -18.42 37.32 4.37
N GLU A 2 -17.88 36.16 4.72
CA GLU A 2 -16.53 36.01 5.27
C GLU A 2 -15.59 35.58 4.13
N LYS A 3 -14.45 36.27 4.03
CA LYS A 3 -13.39 35.94 3.06
C LYS A 3 -12.70 34.63 3.48
N PRO A 4 -12.28 33.77 2.53
CA PRO A 4 -11.54 32.56 2.86
C PRO A 4 -10.11 32.90 3.35
N PRO A 5 -9.49 32.04 4.17
CA PRO A 5 -8.19 32.30 4.76
C PRO A 5 -7.08 32.26 3.71
N ASN A 6 -6.10 33.15 3.91
CA ASN A 6 -5.01 33.45 3.00
C ASN A 6 -4.03 32.26 2.92
N LYS A 7 -3.99 31.55 1.79
CA LYS A 7 -3.14 30.35 1.54
C LYS A 7 -1.65 30.57 1.88
N THR A 8 -1.19 31.82 1.84
CA THR A 8 0.19 32.21 2.18
C THR A 8 0.55 31.98 3.65
N ILE A 9 -0.41 32.11 4.58
CA ILE A 9 -0.13 31.92 6.02
C ILE A 9 0.03 30.43 6.35
N LEU A 10 -0.72 29.55 5.67
CA LEU A 10 -0.64 28.10 5.86
C LEU A 10 0.72 27.55 5.40
N ILE A 11 1.23 28.04 4.27
CA ILE A 11 2.55 27.64 3.73
C ILE A 11 3.67 28.08 4.67
N VAL A 12 3.59 29.30 5.22
CA VAL A 12 4.60 29.81 6.17
C VAL A 12 4.60 29.01 7.47
N VAL A 13 3.42 28.59 7.97
CA VAL A 13 3.32 27.73 9.17
C VAL A 13 3.88 26.34 8.91
N ILE A 14 3.64 25.74 7.73
CA ILE A 14 4.18 24.43 7.34
C ILE A 14 5.72 24.48 7.25
N VAL A 15 6.29 25.53 6.65
CA VAL A 15 7.74 25.71 6.56
C VAL A 15 8.38 25.90 7.95
N LEU A 16 7.71 26.63 8.86
CA LEU A 16 8.17 26.79 10.25
C LEU A 16 8.13 25.48 11.03
N ILE A 17 7.11 24.64 10.84
CA ILE A 17 7.01 23.33 11.48
C ILE A 17 8.10 22.37 10.98
N LEU A 18 8.39 22.38 9.67
CA LEU A 18 9.46 21.57 9.08
C LEU A 18 10.86 22.00 9.57
N LEU A 19 11.08 23.30 9.74
CA LEU A 19 12.33 23.83 10.31
C LEU A 19 12.49 23.49 11.79
N LEU A 20 11.40 23.48 12.57
CA LEU A 20 11.39 23.05 13.96
C LEU A 20 11.65 21.55 14.12
N ALA A 21 11.10 20.72 13.23
CA ALA A 21 11.35 19.27 13.21
C ALA A 21 12.82 18.95 12.88
N ALA A 22 13.42 19.66 11.92
CA ALA A 22 14.83 19.51 11.59
C ALA A 22 15.76 19.94 12.75
N ALA A 23 15.39 20.97 13.51
CA ALA A 23 16.15 21.42 14.67
C ALA A 23 16.07 20.42 15.86
N LEU A 24 14.95 19.71 16.03
CA LEU A 24 14.79 18.68 17.05
C LEU A 24 15.60 17.41 16.76
N VAL A 25 15.77 17.05 15.49
CA VAL A 25 16.62 15.91 15.07
C VAL A 25 18.12 16.22 15.27
N ALA A 26 18.52 17.49 15.13
CA ALA A 26 19.90 17.91 15.37
C ALA A 26 20.32 17.94 16.87
N ALA A 27 19.38 17.79 17.80
CA ALA A 27 19.60 17.96 19.24
C ALA A 27 19.75 16.65 20.04
N TRP A 28 19.79 15.47 19.40
CA TRP A 28 20.02 14.21 20.09
C TRP A 28 21.51 13.92 20.36
N PRO A 29 21.88 13.53 21.60
CA PRO A 29 23.28 13.29 21.95
C PRO A 29 23.79 12.00 21.32
N LYS A 30 24.97 12.07 20.67
CA LYS A 30 25.69 10.94 20.09
C LYS A 30 26.12 9.95 21.18
N GLU A 31 25.65 8.71 21.10
CA GLU A 31 26.27 7.58 21.79
C GLU A 31 27.55 7.10 21.08
N LYS A 32 28.43 6.51 21.88
CA LYS A 32 29.86 6.28 21.64
C LYS A 32 30.15 5.18 20.61
N ASP A 33 31.11 5.47 19.73
CA ASP A 33 31.89 4.52 18.93
C ASP A 33 32.51 3.37 19.76
N PRO A 34 32.58 2.17 19.17
CA PRO A 34 33.76 1.33 19.23
C PRO A 34 34.45 1.25 17.85
N LYS A 35 35.72 1.67 17.85
CA LYS A 35 36.65 1.71 16.72
C LYS A 35 37.01 0.33 16.14
N ASN A 36 37.25 0.35 14.83
CA ASN A 36 38.47 -0.07 14.11
C ASN A 36 38.49 -1.37 13.25
N ASN A 37 38.99 -1.11 12.02
CA ASN A 37 39.67 -1.95 11.02
C ASN A 37 38.74 -2.70 10.05
N SER A 38 38.78 -2.48 8.73
CA SER A 38 39.97 -2.35 7.87
C SER A 38 39.74 -1.52 6.59
N SER A 39 40.77 -0.76 6.25
CA SER A 39 41.01 -0.01 5.01
C SER A 39 41.28 -0.89 3.78
N ALA A 40 40.71 -0.55 2.62
CA ALA A 40 41.40 -0.62 1.32
C ALA A 40 40.64 0.15 0.21
N LEU A 41 41.23 1.29 -0.17
CA LEU A 41 41.45 1.78 -1.55
C LEU A 41 40.23 2.07 -2.46
N LEU A 42 39.92 3.36 -2.56
CA LEU A 42 39.35 4.01 -3.74
C LEU A 42 40.38 4.06 -4.89
N PRO A 43 39.91 4.20 -6.14
CA PRO A 43 40.33 5.40 -6.88
C PRO A 43 39.18 6.18 -7.53
N ASN A 44 39.40 7.48 -7.49
CA ASN A 44 38.68 8.62 -8.08
C ASN A 44 38.04 8.41 -9.47
N GLY A 45 36.85 9.00 -9.62
CA GLY A 45 36.71 10.16 -10.53
C GLY A 45 35.70 10.03 -11.66
N SER A 46 34.53 10.65 -11.52
CA SER A 46 34.04 11.65 -12.48
C SER A 46 32.80 12.38 -11.96
N SER A 47 32.86 13.68 -12.15
CA SER A 47 31.98 14.77 -11.74
C SER A 47 30.70 14.93 -12.58
N ASN A 48 29.72 15.61 -11.96
CA ASN A 48 28.59 16.36 -12.55
C ASN A 48 27.43 15.50 -13.09
N SER A 49 26.15 15.80 -12.88
CA SER A 49 25.47 17.03 -12.48
C SER A 49 24.07 16.71 -11.94
N SER A 50 23.77 17.10 -10.70
CA SER A 50 22.42 17.19 -10.16
C SER A 50 21.75 18.48 -10.67
N ALA A 51 20.84 18.37 -11.63
CA ALA A 51 19.97 19.48 -12.00
C ALA A 51 18.74 19.48 -11.08
N ALA A 52 18.74 20.39 -10.11
CA ALA A 52 17.53 20.81 -9.42
C ALA A 52 16.61 21.50 -10.44
N PHE A 53 15.38 20.99 -10.59
CA PHE A 53 14.34 21.70 -11.32
C PHE A 53 13.40 22.40 -10.34
N ASP A 54 13.58 23.72 -10.28
CA ASP A 54 12.70 24.68 -9.64
C ASP A 54 11.31 24.63 -10.29
N SER A 55 10.28 24.41 -9.45
CA SER A 55 8.88 24.55 -9.82
C SER A 55 8.45 26.01 -9.72
N ASN A 56 8.09 26.64 -10.85
CA ASN A 56 7.33 27.89 -10.82
C ASN A 56 6.33 28.01 -11.99
N HIS A 57 5.05 27.96 -11.61
CA HIS A 57 3.89 28.71 -12.14
C HIS A 57 3.95 29.29 -13.56
N ILE A 58 3.03 28.84 -14.42
CA ILE A 58 2.26 29.72 -15.32
C ILE A 58 0.76 29.41 -15.19
N SER A 59 0.03 30.43 -14.78
CA SER A 59 -1.43 30.55 -14.86
C SER A 59 -1.86 31.07 -16.23
N SER A 60 -2.91 30.52 -16.83
CA SER A 60 -3.88 31.33 -17.58
C SER A 60 -5.18 30.57 -17.91
N ASN A 61 -6.27 31.14 -17.40
CA ASN A 61 -7.62 31.29 -17.95
C ASN A 61 -8.40 30.10 -18.55
N ALA A 62 -9.52 29.84 -17.87
CA ALA A 62 -10.72 29.24 -18.41
C ALA A 62 -11.33 30.08 -19.55
N GLY A 63 -11.69 29.40 -20.63
CA GLY A 63 -12.55 29.87 -21.73
C GLY A 63 -13.36 28.68 -22.23
N GLU A 64 -14.66 28.89 -22.38
CA GLU A 64 -15.71 27.87 -22.55
C GLU A 64 -15.63 27.01 -23.83
N LYS A 65 -16.14 25.78 -23.69
CA LYS A 65 -16.87 24.97 -24.69
C LYS A 65 -16.23 24.83 -26.08
N GLY A 66 -15.44 23.76 -26.22
CA GLY A 66 -15.28 23.01 -27.47
C GLY A 66 -15.41 21.53 -27.14
N LYS A 67 -16.28 20.81 -27.84
CA LYS A 67 -16.26 19.34 -27.83
C LYS A 67 -14.96 18.93 -28.51
N ASP A 68 -13.99 18.40 -27.77
CA ASP A 68 -12.77 17.85 -28.35
C ASP A 68 -12.78 16.32 -28.36
N PRO A 69 -12.20 15.73 -29.41
CA PRO A 69 -12.55 14.42 -29.89
C PRO A 69 -11.86 13.32 -29.08
N VAL A 70 -12.55 12.19 -28.97
CA VAL A 70 -11.91 10.88 -28.81
C VAL A 70 -10.80 10.81 -29.86
N LEU A 71 -9.54 10.88 -29.45
CA LEU A 71 -8.42 10.59 -30.33
C LEU A 71 -8.54 9.13 -30.72
N ALA A 72 -9.07 8.92 -31.92
CA ALA A 72 -9.09 7.65 -32.59
C ALA A 72 -7.64 7.13 -32.65
N ASN A 73 -7.44 6.01 -31.98
CA ASN A 73 -6.39 5.05 -32.24
C ASN A 73 -6.20 4.96 -33.78
N PRO A 74 -5.01 5.17 -34.36
CA PRO A 74 -4.82 4.80 -35.75
C PRO A 74 -5.13 3.32 -35.84
N SER A 75 -6.21 3.02 -36.56
CA SER A 75 -6.73 1.69 -36.74
C SER A 75 -5.72 0.88 -37.50
N ILE A 76 -4.85 0.15 -36.78
CA ILE A 76 -4.15 -1.00 -37.35
C ILE A 76 -5.21 -2.08 -37.51
N GLY A 77 -5.90 -2.01 -38.65
CA GLY A 77 -6.95 -2.93 -39.07
C GLY A 77 -6.47 -4.38 -38.96
N GLY A 78 -7.39 -5.28 -38.64
CA GLY A 78 -7.12 -6.69 -38.37
C GLY A 78 -6.38 -7.37 -39.51
N ARG A 79 -5.05 -7.44 -39.41
CA ARG A 79 -4.20 -8.24 -40.26
C ARG A 79 -3.48 -9.25 -39.38
N GLU A 80 -3.45 -10.49 -39.87
CA GLU A 80 -2.56 -11.54 -39.37
C GLU A 80 -1.12 -11.01 -39.34
N PRO A 81 -0.23 -11.57 -38.47
CA PRO A 81 1.19 -11.24 -38.54
C PRO A 81 1.64 -11.38 -40.00
N PRO A 82 2.34 -10.37 -40.57
CA PRO A 82 2.65 -10.37 -41.98
C PRO A 82 3.47 -11.63 -42.28
N ILE A 83 2.90 -12.58 -43.01
CA ILE A 83 3.65 -13.69 -43.61
C ILE A 83 4.25 -13.07 -44.86
N PRO A 84 5.58 -13.11 -45.07
CA PRO A 84 6.14 -12.50 -46.25
C PRO A 84 5.61 -13.23 -47.49
N PRO A 85 5.11 -12.51 -48.51
CA PRO A 85 4.56 -13.14 -49.70
C PRO A 85 5.66 -13.92 -50.42
N THR A 86 5.52 -15.25 -50.47
CA THR A 86 6.30 -16.08 -51.39
C THR A 86 5.93 -15.68 -52.82
N ASN A 87 6.92 -15.29 -53.63
CA ASN A 87 6.81 -14.86 -55.04
C ASN A 87 6.28 -13.44 -55.31
N ALA A 88 6.51 -12.48 -54.41
CA ALA A 88 6.26 -11.07 -54.74
C ALA A 88 7.35 -10.53 -55.70
N ASN A 89 6.90 -9.79 -56.73
CA ASN A 89 7.77 -8.99 -57.58
C ASN A 89 7.87 -7.58 -56.98
N PHE A 90 9.05 -7.01 -57.03
CA PHE A 90 9.31 -5.68 -56.50
C PHE A 90 9.94 -4.81 -57.57
N THR A 91 9.62 -3.52 -57.52
CA THR A 91 10.33 -2.50 -58.29
C THR A 91 11.20 -1.69 -57.35
N ALA A 92 12.47 -1.52 -57.71
CA ALA A 92 13.37 -0.67 -56.95
C ALA A 92 14.11 0.32 -57.82
N LYS A 93 14.40 1.47 -57.22
CA LYS A 93 15.28 2.50 -57.76
C LYS A 93 16.61 2.46 -57.03
N LEU A 94 17.68 2.75 -57.76
CA LEU A 94 18.99 2.94 -57.16
C LEU A 94 18.93 4.09 -56.15
N TYR A 95 19.30 3.80 -54.91
CA TYR A 95 19.40 4.79 -53.84
C TYR A 95 20.85 5.25 -53.67
N ASP A 96 21.78 4.30 -53.56
CA ASP A 96 23.21 4.57 -53.41
C ASP A 96 24.05 3.37 -53.89
N TYR A 97 25.30 3.60 -54.31
CA TYR A 97 26.26 2.56 -54.67
C TYR A 97 27.63 2.86 -54.07
N ASN A 98 28.10 1.98 -53.19
CA ASN A 98 29.45 2.06 -52.65
C ASN A 98 30.41 1.26 -53.54
N GLU A 99 31.22 1.97 -54.32
CA GLU A 99 32.20 1.39 -55.24
C GLU A 99 33.32 0.60 -54.53
N VAL A 100 33.63 0.94 -53.27
CA VAL A 100 34.72 0.31 -52.51
C VAL A 100 34.29 -1.05 -51.97
N THR A 101 33.07 -1.14 -51.44
CA THR A 101 32.52 -2.38 -50.86
C THR A 101 31.69 -3.19 -51.85
N HIS A 102 31.52 -2.71 -53.09
CA HIS A 102 30.61 -3.27 -54.08
C HIS A 102 29.19 -3.47 -53.51
N THR A 103 28.71 -2.46 -52.78
CA THR A 103 27.41 -2.51 -52.12
C THR A 103 26.41 -1.64 -52.87
N LEU A 104 25.36 -2.27 -53.38
CA LEU A 104 24.22 -1.61 -54.01
C LEU A 104 23.13 -1.37 -52.96
N ARG A 105 22.69 -0.14 -52.77
CA ARG A 105 21.52 0.20 -51.96
C ARG A 105 20.37 0.57 -52.88
N LEU A 106 19.28 -0.18 -52.76
CA LEU A 106 18.08 -0.01 -53.57
C LEU A 106 16.92 0.44 -52.68
N LEU A 107 16.19 1.46 -53.12
CA LEU A 107 14.93 1.86 -52.51
C LEU A 107 13.80 1.07 -53.18
N VAL A 108 13.18 0.19 -52.42
CA VAL A 108 12.16 -0.74 -52.90
C VAL A 108 10.78 -0.21 -52.59
N GLN A 109 9.90 -0.20 -53.59
CA GLN A 109 8.48 0.00 -53.41
C GLN A 109 7.76 -1.34 -53.58
N ALA A 110 7.00 -1.72 -52.56
CA ALA A 110 6.19 -2.92 -52.59
C ALA A 110 4.85 -2.68 -53.30
N ASP A 111 4.38 -3.65 -54.08
CA ASP A 111 3.06 -3.61 -54.71
C ASP A 111 1.92 -3.93 -53.71
N GLN A 112 2.25 -4.33 -52.47
CA GLN A 112 1.34 -4.55 -51.35
C GLN A 112 1.98 -4.10 -50.02
N GLU A 113 1.17 -3.71 -49.03
CA GLU A 113 1.64 -3.35 -47.67
C GLU A 113 2.42 -4.52 -47.04
N ILE A 114 3.71 -4.34 -46.90
CA ILE A 114 4.62 -5.25 -46.22
C ILE A 114 4.70 -4.77 -44.77
N GLY A 115 4.15 -5.52 -43.83
CA GLY A 115 4.33 -5.18 -42.41
C GLY A 115 5.82 -5.23 -42.01
N PRO A 116 6.24 -4.59 -40.91
CA PRO A 116 7.65 -4.43 -40.60
C PRO A 116 8.33 -5.78 -40.34
N PHE A 117 9.33 -6.12 -41.15
CA PHE A 117 10.11 -7.37 -41.06
C PHE A 117 11.53 -7.08 -40.58
N PRO A 118 11.99 -7.60 -39.43
CA PRO A 118 13.40 -7.59 -39.10
C PRO A 118 14.13 -8.70 -39.88
N GLY A 119 15.08 -8.31 -40.73
CA GLY A 119 16.19 -9.14 -41.23
C GLY A 119 15.82 -10.46 -41.93
N PHE A 120 15.85 -10.46 -43.26
CA PHE A 120 15.82 -11.71 -44.04
C PHE A 120 17.02 -11.83 -44.99
N ALA A 121 17.49 -13.05 -45.18
CA ALA A 121 18.37 -13.43 -46.28
C ALA A 121 17.51 -14.03 -47.39
N ALA A 122 17.54 -13.43 -48.58
CA ALA A 122 16.84 -13.94 -49.75
C ALA A 122 17.84 -14.27 -50.87
N GLY A 123 17.60 -15.39 -51.56
CA GLY A 123 18.26 -15.67 -52.84
C GLY A 123 17.62 -14.86 -53.97
N PHE A 124 18.40 -14.46 -54.97
CA PHE A 124 17.92 -13.77 -56.17
C PHE A 124 18.37 -14.48 -57.45
N GLU A 125 17.46 -14.58 -58.43
CA GLU A 125 17.76 -14.93 -59.82
C GLU A 125 17.44 -13.75 -60.76
N ASN A 126 18.34 -13.50 -61.72
CA ASN A 126 18.49 -12.23 -62.43
C ASN A 126 17.64 -12.10 -63.71
N ILE A 127 16.98 -10.93 -63.86
CA ILE A 127 16.52 -10.39 -65.15
C ILE A 127 17.58 -9.39 -65.65
N GLY A 128 18.56 -9.85 -66.45
CA GLY A 128 19.29 -8.98 -67.39
C GLY A 128 20.82 -8.96 -67.42
N THR A 129 21.58 -9.38 -66.40
CA THR A 129 23.06 -9.21 -66.42
C THR A 129 23.92 -10.44 -66.07
N GLY A 130 23.32 -11.61 -65.80
CA GLY A 130 24.06 -12.87 -65.67
C GLY A 130 24.91 -13.03 -64.40
N ALA A 131 24.75 -12.18 -63.38
CA ALA A 131 25.41 -12.31 -62.08
C ALA A 131 24.43 -12.81 -60.99
N SER A 132 24.90 -13.72 -60.13
CA SER A 132 24.22 -14.30 -58.96
C SER A 132 24.98 -13.95 -57.67
N GLY A 133 24.28 -13.61 -56.58
CA GLY A 133 24.90 -13.27 -55.29
C GLY A 133 23.93 -13.37 -54.11
N ASN A 134 24.46 -13.21 -52.89
CA ASN A 134 23.67 -13.22 -51.65
C ASN A 134 23.18 -11.80 -51.31
N MET A 135 21.91 -11.66 -50.96
CA MET A 135 21.29 -10.39 -50.59
C MET A 135 20.97 -10.35 -49.10
N THR A 136 21.40 -9.28 -48.43
CA THR A 136 21.08 -9.03 -47.02
C THR A 136 20.06 -7.90 -46.96
N VAL A 137 18.81 -8.21 -46.64
CA VAL A 137 17.79 -7.17 -46.53
C VAL A 137 17.80 -6.59 -45.12
N ARG A 138 18.06 -5.27 -45.03
CA ARG A 138 17.96 -4.50 -43.79
C ARG A 138 16.74 -3.59 -43.89
N HIS A 139 15.75 -3.83 -43.05
CA HIS A 139 14.55 -3.01 -43.01
C HIS A 139 14.84 -1.70 -42.28
N GLU A 140 14.88 -0.60 -43.03
CA GLU A 140 14.82 0.76 -42.49
C GLU A 140 13.38 1.24 -42.61
N ILE A 141 12.71 1.47 -41.47
CA ILE A 141 11.30 1.89 -41.44
C ILE A 141 11.21 3.38 -41.80
N PHE A 142 10.51 3.71 -42.89
CA PHE A 142 10.15 5.08 -43.22
C PHE A 142 8.79 5.41 -42.58
N GLN A 143 8.81 6.32 -41.60
CA GLN A 143 7.66 6.66 -40.75
C GLN A 143 6.42 7.15 -41.52
N ASP A 144 6.62 7.68 -42.74
CA ASP A 144 5.57 8.24 -43.60
C ASP A 144 5.21 7.37 -44.81
N SER A 145 5.79 6.16 -44.95
CA SER A 145 5.57 5.29 -46.13
C SER A 145 5.80 3.80 -45.79
N PRO A 146 4.77 3.07 -45.32
CA PRO A 146 4.89 1.66 -44.92
C PRO A 146 5.20 0.70 -46.08
N ASP A 147 5.11 1.15 -47.33
CA ASP A 147 5.34 0.36 -48.54
C ASP A 147 6.78 0.47 -49.07
N MET A 148 7.66 1.19 -48.36
CA MET A 148 9.01 1.54 -48.82
C MET A 148 10.09 0.99 -47.87
N PHE A 149 11.08 0.27 -48.39
CA PHE A 149 12.21 -0.24 -47.59
C PHE A 149 13.54 -0.20 -48.37
N LEU A 150 14.66 -0.13 -47.66
CA LEU A 150 16.00 -0.20 -48.25
C LEU A 150 16.49 -1.66 -48.36
N VAL A 151 17.13 -1.99 -49.48
CA VAL A 151 17.79 -3.29 -49.66
C VAL A 151 19.27 -3.05 -49.93
N SER A 152 20.14 -3.72 -49.16
CA SER A 152 21.59 -3.68 -49.37
C SER A 152 22.07 -4.98 -50.00
N ILE A 153 22.58 -4.91 -51.22
CA ILE A 153 23.16 -6.05 -51.94
C ILE A 153 24.66 -5.90 -51.92
N THR A 154 25.39 -6.92 -51.47
CA THR A 154 26.86 -6.90 -51.42
C THR A 154 27.44 -7.86 -52.46
N GLY A 155 28.59 -7.50 -53.05
CA GLY A 155 29.31 -8.38 -53.97
C GLY A 155 28.80 -8.36 -55.42
N VAL A 156 28.11 -7.30 -55.85
CA VAL A 156 27.69 -7.13 -57.25
C VAL A 156 28.68 -6.21 -57.96
N PRO A 157 29.59 -6.72 -58.82
CA PRO A 157 30.40 -5.86 -59.68
C PRO A 157 29.52 -5.31 -60.79
N LEU A 158 29.02 -4.08 -60.62
CA LEU A 158 28.29 -3.37 -61.69
C LEU A 158 29.27 -2.55 -62.52
N ASN A 159 29.27 -2.76 -63.84
CA ASN A 159 29.87 -1.83 -64.78
C ASN A 159 28.92 -0.61 -64.91
N THR A 160 29.14 0.39 -64.06
CA THR A 160 28.45 1.71 -64.02
C THR A 160 26.92 1.66 -63.93
N PRO A 161 26.33 1.79 -62.73
CA PRO A 161 24.87 1.95 -62.59
C PRO A 161 24.43 3.27 -63.22
N GLY A 162 23.54 3.21 -64.22
CA GLY A 162 22.95 4.41 -64.81
C GLY A 162 21.85 4.98 -63.91
N ASP A 163 21.90 6.28 -63.65
CA ASP A 163 20.88 7.02 -62.90
C ASP A 163 19.50 6.85 -63.58
N GLY A 164 18.50 6.37 -62.84
CA GLY A 164 17.14 6.11 -63.35
C GLY A 164 16.85 4.69 -63.89
N GLN A 165 17.76 3.71 -63.76
CA GLN A 165 17.42 2.31 -64.05
C GLN A 165 16.48 1.71 -62.98
N VAL A 166 15.43 1.04 -63.45
CA VAL A 166 14.48 0.29 -62.62
C VAL A 166 14.94 -1.17 -62.56
N TYR A 167 15.17 -1.68 -61.35
CA TYR A 167 15.52 -3.08 -61.12
C TYR A 167 14.27 -3.85 -60.70
N THR A 168 14.02 -4.99 -61.34
CA THR A 168 12.94 -5.90 -60.99
C THR A 168 13.54 -7.17 -60.40
N PHE A 169 13.04 -7.60 -59.24
CA PHE A 169 13.48 -8.82 -58.58
C PHE A 169 12.28 -9.66 -58.16
N SER A 170 12.45 -10.98 -58.26
CA SER A 170 11.50 -11.98 -57.79
C SER A 170 12.15 -12.71 -56.62
N LEU A 171 11.47 -12.74 -55.47
CA LEU A 171 11.93 -13.54 -54.32
C LEU A 171 11.62 -15.01 -54.58
N SER A 172 12.65 -15.84 -54.81
CA SER A 172 12.47 -17.27 -55.07
C SER A 172 12.49 -18.15 -53.81
N GLU A 173 13.18 -17.73 -52.74
CA GLU A 173 13.16 -18.40 -51.43
C GLU A 173 13.45 -17.40 -50.30
N ILE A 174 12.59 -17.35 -49.27
CA ILE A 174 12.88 -16.70 -47.97
C ILE A 174 13.37 -17.79 -47.03
N ARG A 175 14.63 -17.72 -46.62
CA ARG A 175 15.20 -18.63 -45.61
C ARG A 175 15.44 -17.83 -44.33
N GLY A 176 14.66 -18.13 -43.28
CA GLY A 176 14.98 -17.68 -41.94
C GLY A 176 16.29 -18.33 -41.45
N SER A 177 16.97 -17.72 -40.49
CA SER A 177 18.09 -18.33 -39.77
C SER A 177 17.56 -19.42 -38.83
N GLY A 178 17.04 -20.52 -39.37
CA GLY A 178 16.41 -21.58 -38.59
C GLY A 178 15.78 -22.64 -39.48
N THR A 179 15.86 -23.89 -39.06
CA THR A 179 15.67 -25.11 -39.87
C THR A 179 14.31 -25.22 -40.58
N GLY A 180 14.33 -25.38 -41.91
CA GLY A 180 13.43 -26.28 -42.66
C GLY A 180 12.01 -25.82 -43.00
N ASP A 181 11.39 -24.90 -42.27
CA ASP A 181 10.00 -24.49 -42.51
C ASP A 181 9.87 -23.05 -43.05
N SER A 182 9.01 -22.87 -44.05
CA SER A 182 8.87 -21.66 -44.89
C SER A 182 8.18 -20.46 -44.21
N VAL A 183 8.29 -20.29 -42.89
CA VAL A 183 7.65 -19.19 -42.14
C VAL A 183 8.71 -18.40 -41.36
N CYS A 184 8.91 -17.13 -41.73
CA CYS A 184 9.86 -16.22 -41.07
C CYS A 184 9.18 -15.51 -39.90
N TYR A 185 9.65 -15.73 -38.68
CA TYR A 185 9.19 -14.99 -37.49
C TYR A 185 10.17 -13.84 -37.17
N PRO A 186 9.70 -12.72 -36.58
CA PRO A 186 10.54 -11.55 -36.27
C PRO A 186 11.44 -11.76 -35.03
N PHE A 187 11.75 -13.02 -34.68
CA PHE A 187 12.43 -13.44 -33.44
C PHE A 187 13.70 -14.22 -33.76
N ASP A 188 14.61 -14.32 -32.80
CA ASP A 188 15.93 -14.94 -33.00
C ASP A 188 15.85 -16.46 -33.19
N GLY A 189 14.77 -17.07 -32.68
CA GLY A 189 14.50 -18.50 -32.72
C GLY A 189 13.10 -18.85 -32.24
N GLY A 190 12.76 -20.14 -32.31
CA GLY A 190 11.48 -20.69 -31.89
C GLY A 190 10.29 -20.42 -32.82
N ASN A 191 9.18 -21.13 -32.57
CA ASN A 191 7.92 -21.00 -33.31
C ASN A 191 6.74 -20.58 -32.41
N GLY A 192 7.01 -20.36 -31.12
CA GLY A 192 6.08 -19.91 -30.10
C GLY A 192 4.98 -20.92 -29.78
N THR A 193 5.15 -22.21 -30.09
CA THR A 193 4.08 -23.23 -29.89
C THR A 193 4.01 -23.77 -28.45
N ASP A 194 5.14 -23.79 -27.75
CA ASP A 194 5.27 -24.21 -26.36
C ASP A 194 6.49 -23.54 -25.71
N ALA A 195 6.78 -23.87 -24.44
CA ALA A 195 7.89 -23.28 -23.69
C ALA A 195 9.28 -23.65 -24.24
N ASP A 196 9.44 -24.84 -24.82
CA ASP A 196 10.71 -25.32 -25.37
C ASP A 196 10.99 -24.69 -26.74
N ASN A 197 9.92 -24.42 -27.50
CA ASN A 197 9.93 -23.79 -28.81
C ASN A 197 9.47 -22.33 -28.77
N ALA A 198 9.60 -21.66 -27.62
CA ALA A 198 9.19 -20.28 -27.42
C ALA A 198 9.93 -19.33 -28.37
N PHE A 199 9.26 -18.26 -28.82
CA PHE A 199 9.91 -17.19 -29.57
C PHE A 199 11.01 -16.53 -28.76
N GLU A 200 12.24 -16.56 -29.28
CA GLU A 200 13.43 -16.07 -28.60
C GLU A 200 13.67 -14.58 -28.88
N ILE A 201 13.80 -13.81 -27.80
CA ILE A 201 13.93 -12.35 -27.84
C ILE A 201 15.30 -11.98 -27.28
N ALA A 202 16.20 -11.57 -28.18
CA ALA A 202 17.56 -11.17 -27.89
C ALA A 202 17.73 -9.64 -27.81
N ASN A 203 16.88 -8.85 -28.49
CA ASN A 203 17.04 -7.38 -28.52
C ASN A 203 15.73 -6.58 -28.48
N ILE A 204 15.84 -5.27 -28.20
CA ILE A 204 14.72 -4.34 -28.00
C ILE A 204 13.74 -4.28 -29.18
N VAL A 205 14.22 -4.47 -30.41
CA VAL A 205 13.36 -4.50 -31.60
C VAL A 205 12.48 -5.76 -31.61
N GLN A 206 13.03 -6.91 -31.23
CA GLN A 206 12.28 -8.15 -31.08
C GLN A 206 11.29 -8.08 -29.91
N PHE A 207 11.65 -7.40 -28.82
CA PHE A 207 10.70 -7.15 -27.73
C PHE A 207 9.57 -6.21 -28.13
N ASP A 208 9.85 -5.18 -28.92
CA ASP A 208 8.81 -4.30 -29.49
C ASP A 208 7.84 -5.07 -30.42
N ALA A 209 8.34 -6.09 -31.12
CA ALA A 209 7.52 -6.95 -31.98
C ALA A 209 6.42 -7.72 -31.24
N LEU A 210 6.46 -7.83 -29.90
CA LEU A 210 5.37 -8.45 -29.11
C LEU A 210 4.03 -7.73 -29.33
N ARG A 211 4.02 -6.46 -29.70
CA ARG A 211 2.79 -5.71 -29.98
C ARG A 211 1.94 -6.32 -31.08
N TYR A 212 2.57 -6.98 -32.06
CA TYR A 212 1.86 -7.65 -33.16
C TYR A 212 1.14 -8.93 -32.71
N TYR A 213 1.53 -9.45 -31.55
CA TYR A 213 0.91 -10.61 -30.90
C TYR A 213 -0.08 -10.21 -29.79
N ALA A 214 -0.52 -8.95 -29.77
CA ALA A 214 -1.58 -8.52 -28.87
C ALA A 214 -2.97 -8.88 -29.42
N GLY A 215 -3.93 -9.18 -28.54
CA GLY A 215 -5.25 -9.69 -28.92
C GLY A 215 -5.21 -11.20 -29.21
N SER A 216 -6.06 -11.70 -30.09
CA SER A 216 -6.16 -13.15 -30.37
C SER A 216 -4.91 -13.74 -31.05
N SER A 217 -4.03 -12.92 -31.62
CA SER A 217 -2.81 -13.39 -32.31
C SER A 217 -1.74 -13.95 -31.38
N GLY A 218 -1.72 -13.53 -30.11
CA GLY A 218 -0.80 -14.05 -29.08
C GLY A 218 -1.34 -15.22 -28.29
N GLU A 219 -2.60 -15.62 -28.49
CA GLU A 219 -3.22 -16.67 -27.68
C GLU A 219 -2.50 -18.00 -27.90
N GLY A 220 -2.08 -18.62 -26.78
CA GLY A 220 -1.29 -19.85 -26.81
C GLY A 220 0.14 -19.68 -27.33
N LYS A 221 0.63 -18.46 -27.52
CA LYS A 221 2.01 -18.18 -27.94
C LYS A 221 2.95 -18.00 -26.75
N TYR A 222 4.16 -18.52 -26.91
CA TYR A 222 5.22 -18.46 -25.90
C TYR A 222 6.37 -17.59 -26.39
N PHE A 223 6.85 -16.72 -25.51
CA PHE A 223 7.92 -15.75 -25.72
C PHE A 223 8.93 -15.86 -24.57
N LYS A 224 10.22 -15.81 -24.87
CA LYS A 224 11.29 -15.97 -23.88
C LYS A 224 12.46 -15.04 -24.19
N LEU A 225 12.94 -14.31 -23.16
CA LEU A 225 14.19 -13.57 -23.30
C LEU A 225 15.38 -14.55 -23.38
N VAL A 226 16.28 -14.28 -24.32
CA VAL A 226 17.57 -14.97 -24.45
C VAL A 226 18.69 -13.94 -24.40
N MET A 227 19.84 -14.32 -23.83
CA MET A 227 20.98 -13.42 -23.71
C MET A 227 21.50 -13.07 -25.11
N PRO A 228 21.58 -11.77 -25.49
CA PRO A 228 22.07 -11.38 -26.81
C PRO A 228 23.57 -11.66 -27.02
N ASP A 229 24.37 -11.66 -25.95
CA ASP A 229 25.83 -11.87 -25.93
C ASP A 229 26.27 -12.18 -24.47
N GLU A 230 27.28 -13.03 -24.27
CA GLU A 230 27.91 -13.28 -22.95
C GLU A 230 28.55 -12.01 -22.33
N THR A 231 28.78 -10.97 -23.14
CA THR A 231 29.50 -9.75 -22.74
C THR A 231 28.60 -8.65 -22.14
N TYR A 232 27.28 -8.65 -22.43
CA TYR A 232 26.29 -7.69 -21.89
C TYR A 232 25.13 -8.42 -21.21
N PRO A 233 25.11 -8.51 -19.85
CA PRO A 233 24.18 -9.39 -19.13
C PRO A 233 22.76 -8.84 -18.92
N GLY A 234 22.31 -7.87 -19.74
CA GLY A 234 21.01 -7.22 -19.56
C GLY A 234 20.40 -6.70 -20.85
N PHE A 235 19.08 -6.68 -20.88
CA PHE A 235 18.26 -6.11 -21.94
C PHE A 235 18.07 -4.61 -21.68
N ASP A 236 19.03 -3.81 -22.15
CA ASP A 236 19.03 -2.35 -21.97
C ASP A 236 18.26 -1.66 -23.12
N ALA A 237 17.14 -1.02 -22.80
CA ALA A 237 16.34 -0.27 -23.75
C ALA A 237 17.00 1.04 -24.25
N ASN A 238 18.12 1.47 -23.65
CA ASN A 238 18.95 2.57 -24.15
C ASN A 238 19.93 2.15 -25.26
N VAL A 239 20.06 0.86 -25.58
CA VAL A 239 20.90 0.40 -26.69
C VAL A 239 20.31 0.92 -28.00
N PHE A 240 21.03 1.88 -28.58
CA PHE A 240 20.69 2.69 -29.75
C PHE A 240 19.94 1.94 -30.86
N VAL A 241 18.73 2.41 -31.19
CA VAL A 241 18.28 2.40 -32.59
C VAL A 241 19.06 3.51 -33.29
N MET A 242 19.97 3.16 -34.20
CA MET A 242 20.63 4.17 -35.01
C MET A 242 19.57 4.95 -35.81
N PRO A 243 19.69 6.30 -35.91
CA PRO A 243 18.79 7.06 -36.77
C PRO A 243 18.90 6.57 -38.22
N PRO A 244 17.87 6.78 -39.06
CA PRO A 244 17.86 6.37 -40.47
C PRO A 244 19.01 6.97 -41.31
N ASP A 245 19.68 8.03 -40.82
CA ASP A 245 20.76 8.71 -41.52
C ASP A 245 22.08 8.62 -40.75
N TRP A 246 22.99 7.76 -41.24
CA TRP A 246 24.38 7.64 -40.77
C TRP A 246 25.22 8.93 -40.98
N ASN A 247 24.67 9.92 -41.69
CA ASN A 247 25.43 11.08 -42.18
C ASN A 247 25.07 12.39 -41.45
N ASN A 248 24.18 12.36 -40.46
CA ASN A 248 23.68 13.57 -39.80
C ASN A 248 23.88 13.51 -38.28
N GLU A 249 25.07 13.91 -37.83
CA GLU A 249 25.42 14.08 -36.40
C GLU A 249 24.54 15.12 -35.68
N SER A 250 23.76 15.92 -36.43
CA SER A 250 22.81 16.92 -35.92
C SER A 250 21.35 16.47 -35.87
N ALA A 251 21.01 15.28 -36.40
CA ALA A 251 19.73 14.64 -36.10
C ALA A 251 19.85 14.04 -34.69
N ALA A 252 19.40 14.77 -33.68
CA ALA A 252 19.40 14.32 -32.31
C ALA A 252 18.88 12.87 -32.25
N VAL A 253 19.65 12.00 -31.62
CA VAL A 253 19.25 10.65 -31.20
C VAL A 253 17.80 10.72 -30.74
N GLN A 254 16.87 10.15 -31.51
CA GLN A 254 15.47 10.03 -31.09
C GLN A 254 15.42 9.00 -29.96
N ARG A 255 15.85 9.43 -28.77
CA ARG A 255 15.66 8.70 -27.52
C ARG A 255 14.15 8.61 -27.32
N GLY A 256 13.63 7.38 -27.36
CA GLY A 256 12.23 7.09 -27.13
C GLY A 256 11.49 6.69 -28.39
N TYR A 257 11.02 5.45 -28.40
CA TYR A 257 10.24 4.77 -29.44
C TYR A 257 8.85 5.42 -29.75
N SER A 258 8.66 6.72 -29.49
CA SER A 258 7.52 7.54 -29.92
C SER A 258 7.70 9.00 -29.47
N ASP A 259 7.54 9.98 -30.37
CA ASP A 259 7.28 11.42 -30.13
C ASP A 259 7.98 12.11 -28.93
N GLY A 260 9.21 11.71 -28.57
CA GLY A 260 9.94 12.24 -27.39
C GLY A 260 9.39 11.80 -26.03
N LYS A 261 8.61 10.71 -26.01
CA LYS A 261 7.69 10.35 -24.93
C LYS A 261 8.00 8.93 -24.37
N PHE A 262 9.02 8.27 -24.93
CA PHE A 262 9.63 6.98 -24.55
C PHE A 262 8.79 5.71 -24.80
N TRP A 263 8.97 4.64 -24.00
CA TRP A 263 8.41 3.32 -24.25
C TRP A 263 6.88 3.36 -24.35
N GLN A 264 6.34 2.65 -25.34
CA GLN A 264 4.91 2.44 -25.49
C GLN A 264 4.53 1.12 -24.78
N PRO A 265 3.44 1.02 -24.01
CA PRO A 265 3.04 -0.25 -23.38
C PRO A 265 2.60 -1.34 -24.38
N VAL A 266 3.04 -2.59 -24.20
CA VAL A 266 2.61 -3.75 -25.01
C VAL A 266 1.20 -4.17 -24.60
N GLY A 267 0.29 -4.28 -25.56
CA GLY A 267 -1.12 -4.57 -25.30
C GLY A 267 -1.90 -3.34 -24.85
N SER A 268 -3.13 -3.22 -25.32
CA SER A 268 -4.06 -2.13 -25.02
C SER A 268 -5.40 -2.68 -24.52
N ALA A 269 -6.30 -1.81 -24.05
CA ALA A 269 -7.65 -2.22 -23.65
C ALA A 269 -8.42 -2.90 -24.80
N GLU A 270 -8.15 -2.54 -26.05
CA GLU A 270 -8.79 -3.13 -27.25
C GLU A 270 -8.10 -4.44 -27.68
N LYS A 271 -6.78 -4.52 -27.53
CA LYS A 271 -5.96 -5.67 -27.90
C LYS A 271 -5.03 -6.01 -26.72
N PRO A 272 -5.52 -6.72 -25.69
CA PRO A 272 -4.70 -7.06 -24.54
C PRO A 272 -3.62 -8.09 -24.91
N PHE A 273 -2.48 -8.07 -24.24
CA PHE A 273 -1.47 -9.11 -24.39
C PHE A 273 -2.02 -10.46 -23.88
N SER A 274 -1.98 -11.49 -24.70
CA SER A 274 -2.64 -12.78 -24.45
C SER A 274 -1.69 -13.98 -24.42
N GLY A 275 -0.40 -13.75 -24.65
CA GLY A 275 0.62 -14.80 -24.67
C GLY A 275 1.23 -15.11 -23.31
N THR A 276 2.22 -16.01 -23.32
CA THR A 276 3.12 -16.29 -22.20
C THR A 276 4.47 -15.64 -22.46
N PHE A 277 4.89 -14.72 -21.60
CA PHE A 277 6.21 -14.09 -21.62
C PHE A 277 7.05 -14.54 -20.43
N ASP A 278 8.19 -15.16 -20.72
CA ASP A 278 9.20 -15.59 -19.74
C ASP A 278 10.42 -14.69 -19.82
N GLY A 279 10.66 -13.89 -18.78
CA GLY A 279 11.85 -13.05 -18.67
C GLY A 279 13.14 -13.85 -18.48
N ASN A 280 13.05 -15.15 -18.19
CA ASN A 280 14.19 -16.07 -18.07
C ASN A 280 15.28 -15.60 -17.09
N GLY A 281 14.90 -14.77 -16.10
CA GLY A 281 15.83 -14.18 -15.13
C GLY A 281 16.76 -13.10 -15.70
N ILE A 282 16.57 -12.69 -16.96
CA ILE A 282 17.36 -11.64 -17.60
C ILE A 282 16.83 -10.28 -17.15
N LEU A 283 17.76 -9.38 -16.80
CA LEU A 283 17.45 -8.02 -16.36
C LEU A 283 16.93 -7.20 -17.54
N MET A 284 15.80 -6.54 -17.38
CA MET A 284 15.26 -5.51 -18.27
C MET A 284 15.53 -4.14 -17.67
N ASP A 285 16.24 -3.27 -18.38
CA ASP A 285 16.67 -1.97 -17.87
C ASP A 285 16.26 -0.82 -18.81
N SER A 286 16.10 0.38 -18.23
CA SER A 286 15.93 1.65 -18.94
C SER A 286 14.67 1.78 -19.81
N PHE A 287 13.56 1.16 -19.40
CA PHE A 287 12.26 1.25 -20.06
C PHE A 287 11.47 2.51 -19.68
N ASP A 288 12.12 3.69 -19.71
CA ASP A 288 11.50 4.95 -19.30
C ASP A 288 10.18 5.21 -20.02
N ILE A 289 9.21 5.79 -19.30
CA ILE A 289 7.90 6.22 -19.82
C ILE A 289 7.63 7.63 -19.32
N ASN A 290 7.41 8.60 -20.22
CA ASN A 290 7.03 9.97 -19.85
C ASN A 290 5.74 10.39 -20.55
N ARG A 291 4.60 9.88 -20.05
CA ARG A 291 3.27 10.06 -20.62
C ARG A 291 2.27 10.53 -19.56
N PRO A 292 2.45 11.73 -18.97
CA PRO A 292 1.67 12.19 -17.81
C PRO A 292 0.16 12.35 -18.08
N ASP A 293 -0.25 12.41 -19.35
CA ASP A 293 -1.65 12.54 -19.76
C ASP A 293 -2.26 11.24 -20.31
N ALA A 294 -1.50 10.14 -20.36
CA ALA A 294 -1.96 8.87 -20.92
C ALA A 294 -2.30 7.83 -19.85
N ASP A 295 -3.34 7.05 -20.12
CA ASP A 295 -3.78 5.95 -19.25
C ASP A 295 -3.18 4.62 -19.68
N TYR A 296 -3.17 3.62 -18.79
CA TYR A 296 -2.67 2.26 -19.02
C TYR A 296 -1.15 2.20 -19.25
N MET A 297 -0.38 2.86 -18.37
CA MET A 297 1.07 2.88 -18.45
C MET A 297 1.72 1.72 -17.70
N GLY A 298 2.54 0.97 -18.41
CA GLY A 298 3.35 -0.15 -17.91
C GLY A 298 4.25 -0.68 -19.03
N ILE A 299 5.14 -1.63 -18.73
CA ILE A 299 5.82 -2.35 -19.84
C ILE A 299 4.77 -3.03 -20.72
N PHE A 300 3.80 -3.67 -20.07
CA PHE A 300 2.56 -4.15 -20.65
C PHE A 300 1.42 -3.21 -20.25
N GLY A 301 0.59 -2.79 -21.21
CA GLY A 301 -0.57 -1.95 -20.93
C GLY A 301 -1.68 -2.76 -20.29
N VAL A 302 -2.31 -3.64 -21.07
CA VAL A 302 -3.37 -4.54 -20.59
C VAL A 302 -3.04 -5.97 -20.95
N THR A 303 -3.22 -6.88 -19.99
CA THR A 303 -3.04 -8.33 -20.17
C THR A 303 -4.39 -9.04 -20.19
N ALA A 304 -4.49 -10.17 -20.88
CA ALA A 304 -5.71 -10.97 -21.00
C ALA A 304 -5.76 -12.06 -19.91
N SER A 305 -6.94 -12.66 -19.67
CA SER A 305 -7.13 -13.65 -18.60
C SER A 305 -6.27 -14.92 -18.73
N GLY A 306 -5.92 -15.31 -19.96
CA GLY A 306 -5.04 -16.45 -20.24
C GLY A 306 -3.54 -16.11 -20.35
N SER A 307 -3.18 -14.83 -20.21
CA SER A 307 -1.79 -14.40 -20.34
C SER A 307 -0.96 -14.72 -19.10
N VAL A 308 0.34 -14.92 -19.31
CA VAL A 308 1.31 -15.20 -18.24
C VAL A 308 2.52 -14.30 -18.44
N LEU A 309 2.90 -13.55 -17.41
CA LEU A 309 4.17 -12.84 -17.30
C LEU A 309 4.96 -13.47 -16.16
N LYS A 310 6.12 -14.06 -16.44
CA LYS A 310 6.91 -14.73 -15.40
C LYS A 310 8.40 -14.48 -15.48
N ASN A 311 9.09 -14.57 -14.34
CA ASN A 311 10.55 -14.42 -14.23
C ASN A 311 11.09 -13.11 -14.83
N VAL A 312 10.32 -12.02 -14.73
CA VAL A 312 10.69 -10.71 -15.28
C VAL A 312 11.31 -9.84 -14.19
N THR A 313 12.51 -9.32 -14.41
CA THR A 313 13.12 -8.33 -13.52
C THR A 313 13.31 -7.01 -14.26
N VAL A 314 12.64 -5.95 -13.80
CA VAL A 314 12.71 -4.59 -14.37
C VAL A 314 13.49 -3.68 -13.43
N THR A 315 14.44 -2.90 -13.95
CA THR A 315 15.18 -1.90 -13.17
C THR A 315 15.40 -0.60 -13.94
N GLY A 316 15.97 0.41 -13.25
CA GLY A 316 16.49 1.65 -13.82
C GLY A 316 15.48 2.47 -14.64
N THR A 317 14.19 2.22 -14.41
CA THR A 317 13.10 2.82 -15.19
C THR A 317 12.38 3.87 -14.36
N ILE A 318 12.09 5.02 -14.96
CA ILE A 318 11.17 6.03 -14.44
C ILE A 318 9.89 6.00 -15.28
N MET A 319 8.78 5.73 -14.63
CA MET A 319 7.47 5.61 -15.26
C MET A 319 6.54 6.72 -14.80
N THR A 320 6.11 7.57 -15.74
CA THR A 320 5.13 8.64 -15.51
C THR A 320 3.91 8.44 -16.40
N GLY A 321 2.75 8.25 -15.79
CA GLY A 321 1.45 8.07 -16.44
C GLY A 321 0.34 8.91 -15.80
N LYS A 322 -0.89 8.78 -16.31
CA LYS A 322 -2.10 9.40 -15.73
C LYS A 322 -2.87 8.40 -14.86
N ASP A 323 -3.72 7.57 -15.46
CA ASP A 323 -4.53 6.58 -14.76
C ASP A 323 -4.08 5.16 -15.12
N TYR A 324 -4.19 4.22 -14.17
CA TYR A 324 -3.74 2.83 -14.35
C TYR A 324 -2.24 2.78 -14.69
N VAL A 325 -1.40 2.91 -13.67
CA VAL A 325 0.06 2.93 -13.84
C VAL A 325 0.67 1.78 -13.04
N GLY A 326 1.33 0.85 -13.72
CA GLY A 326 1.95 -0.32 -13.12
C GLY A 326 3.31 -0.60 -13.73
N GLY A 327 4.31 -0.88 -12.89
CA GLY A 327 5.69 -1.03 -13.38
C GLY A 327 5.87 -2.16 -14.39
N LEU A 328 5.13 -3.26 -14.24
CA LEU A 328 5.10 -4.36 -15.20
C LEU A 328 3.83 -4.32 -16.06
N ALA A 329 2.66 -4.24 -15.44
CA ALA A 329 1.38 -4.27 -16.15
C ALA A 329 0.46 -3.14 -15.68
N ALA A 330 -0.04 -2.30 -16.58
CA ALA A 330 -0.99 -1.26 -16.18
C ALA A 330 -2.30 -1.87 -15.63
N GLN A 331 -2.81 -2.90 -16.32
CA GLN A 331 -3.89 -3.77 -15.85
C GLN A 331 -3.54 -5.25 -16.04
N ASN A 332 -3.54 -6.00 -14.94
CA ASN A 332 -3.38 -7.45 -14.92
C ASN A 332 -4.75 -8.14 -14.91
N ASN A 333 -5.07 -8.91 -15.95
CA ASN A 333 -6.19 -9.86 -15.91
C ASN A 333 -5.73 -11.33 -15.89
N GLY A 334 -4.43 -11.59 -16.15
CA GLY A 334 -3.83 -12.93 -16.22
C GLY A 334 -2.99 -13.27 -14.99
N LEU A 335 -1.86 -13.95 -15.21
CA LEU A 335 -0.91 -14.32 -14.16
C LEU A 335 0.37 -13.49 -14.27
N ILE A 336 0.78 -12.86 -13.17
CA ILE A 336 2.11 -12.31 -12.96
C ILE A 336 2.78 -13.14 -11.87
N ASP A 337 3.87 -13.83 -12.20
CA ASP A 337 4.53 -14.76 -11.28
C ASP A 337 6.05 -14.60 -11.23
N ALA A 338 6.65 -14.59 -10.04
CA ALA A 338 8.10 -14.51 -9.88
C ALA A 338 8.73 -13.28 -10.58
N CYS A 339 8.05 -12.12 -10.52
CA CYS A 339 8.49 -10.88 -11.15
C CYS A 339 9.01 -9.86 -10.12
N SER A 340 10.04 -9.09 -10.46
CA SER A 340 10.64 -8.06 -9.62
C SER A 340 10.66 -6.72 -10.35
N VAL A 341 10.07 -5.69 -9.76
CA VAL A 341 10.08 -4.32 -10.30
C VAL A 341 10.86 -3.38 -9.39
N ARG A 342 11.93 -2.79 -9.91
CA ARG A 342 12.87 -1.92 -9.19
C ARG A 342 12.97 -0.55 -9.87
N SER A 343 11.82 0.11 -9.98
CA SER A 343 11.60 1.30 -10.81
C SER A 343 10.78 2.37 -10.08
N GLU A 344 11.02 3.64 -10.41
CA GLU A 344 10.24 4.77 -9.89
C GLU A 344 8.95 4.93 -10.68
N ILE A 345 7.83 5.07 -9.98
CA ILE A 345 6.50 5.04 -10.60
C ILE A 345 5.66 6.20 -10.11
N HIS A 346 5.20 7.00 -11.06
CA HIS A 346 4.38 8.18 -10.85
C HIS A 346 3.11 8.09 -11.69
N GLY A 347 1.98 8.24 -11.03
CA GLY A 347 0.68 8.36 -11.69
C GLY A 347 -0.26 9.26 -10.91
N LYS A 348 -1.53 9.28 -11.30
CA LYS A 348 -2.60 10.02 -10.63
C LYS A 348 -3.60 9.07 -9.97
N ILE A 349 -4.12 8.10 -10.72
CA ILE A 349 -5.17 7.19 -10.25
C ILE A 349 -4.74 5.74 -10.51
N ASN A 350 -4.91 4.86 -9.51
CA ASN A 350 -4.56 3.43 -9.57
C ASN A 350 -3.10 3.19 -9.98
N VAL A 351 -2.20 3.50 -9.05
CA VAL A 351 -0.75 3.37 -9.23
C VAL A 351 -0.24 2.21 -8.39
N GLY A 352 0.43 1.25 -9.02
CA GLY A 352 1.02 0.10 -8.34
C GLY A 352 2.47 -0.13 -8.75
N GLY A 353 3.29 -0.64 -7.83
CA GLY A 353 4.67 -1.03 -8.15
C GLY A 353 4.76 -2.11 -9.24
N VAL A 354 3.92 -3.14 -9.14
CA VAL A 354 3.86 -4.23 -10.13
C VAL A 354 2.73 -3.98 -11.12
N ALA A 355 1.52 -3.69 -10.62
CA ALA A 355 0.36 -3.46 -11.47
C ALA A 355 -0.51 -2.28 -11.04
N GLY A 356 -0.99 -1.47 -11.98
CA GLY A 356 -1.94 -0.40 -11.65
C GLY A 356 -3.24 -0.96 -11.09
N VAL A 357 -3.81 -1.95 -11.80
CA VAL A 357 -4.98 -2.72 -11.36
C VAL A 357 -4.72 -4.22 -11.54
N ASN A 358 -5.04 -5.01 -10.51
CA ASN A 358 -4.98 -6.46 -10.55
C ASN A 358 -6.39 -7.08 -10.48
N SER A 359 -6.85 -7.65 -11.58
CA SER A 359 -8.06 -8.50 -11.66
C SER A 359 -7.72 -9.98 -11.80
N GLY A 360 -6.46 -10.32 -12.09
CA GLY A 360 -5.94 -11.68 -12.20
C GLY A 360 -5.22 -12.13 -10.93
N THR A 361 -4.06 -12.78 -11.11
CA THR A 361 -3.20 -13.23 -10.01
C THR A 361 -1.83 -12.57 -10.09
N ILE A 362 -1.35 -12.05 -8.96
CA ILE A 362 0.04 -11.70 -8.73
C ILE A 362 0.58 -12.63 -7.63
N SER A 363 1.58 -13.43 -7.97
CA SER A 363 2.21 -14.39 -7.05
C SER A 363 3.72 -14.25 -7.06
N ASN A 364 4.37 -14.52 -5.92
CA ASN A 364 5.82 -14.57 -5.79
C ASN A 364 6.54 -13.32 -6.33
N SER A 365 5.88 -12.16 -6.32
CA SER A 365 6.34 -10.97 -7.03
C SER A 365 6.64 -9.84 -6.07
N GLU A 366 7.56 -8.97 -6.47
CA GLU A 366 8.04 -7.89 -5.63
C GLU A 366 8.10 -6.54 -6.34
N HIS A 367 7.80 -5.48 -5.60
CA HIS A 367 8.25 -4.13 -5.94
C HIS A 367 9.30 -3.70 -4.93
N VAL A 368 10.47 -3.33 -5.43
CA VAL A 368 11.60 -2.91 -4.60
C VAL A 368 12.22 -1.65 -5.20
N ALA A 369 11.57 -0.50 -4.99
CA ALA A 369 12.04 0.75 -5.57
C ALA A 369 11.97 1.96 -4.64
N ASN A 370 12.54 3.07 -5.11
CA ASN A 370 12.61 4.33 -4.38
C ASN A 370 11.22 4.91 -4.13
N ILE A 371 10.38 5.09 -5.14
CA ILE A 371 9.15 5.85 -5.01
C ILE A 371 8.03 5.21 -5.84
N VAL A 372 6.87 5.01 -5.21
CA VAL A 372 5.58 4.89 -5.90
C VAL A 372 4.71 6.05 -5.44
N SER A 373 4.20 6.85 -6.36
CA SER A 373 3.38 8.01 -6.01
C SER A 373 2.15 8.21 -6.87
N GLY A 374 1.06 8.66 -6.25
CA GLY A 374 -0.15 9.11 -6.93
C GLY A 374 -1.17 9.78 -6.02
N ASN A 375 -2.38 10.03 -6.50
CA ASN A 375 -3.39 10.79 -5.75
C ASN A 375 -4.40 9.88 -5.05
N ILE A 376 -5.05 8.96 -5.76
CA ILE A 376 -6.27 8.29 -5.28
C ILE A 376 -6.04 6.87 -4.73
N SER A 377 -5.39 6.01 -5.49
CA SER A 377 -5.17 4.60 -5.11
C SER A 377 -3.74 4.26 -5.42
N VAL A 378 -2.91 4.15 -4.38
CA VAL A 378 -1.47 3.91 -4.52
C VAL A 378 -1.10 2.69 -3.70
N GLY A 379 -0.49 1.69 -4.34
CA GLY A 379 0.00 0.48 -3.69
C GLY A 379 1.45 0.19 -4.06
N GLY A 380 2.22 -0.40 -3.15
CA GLY A 380 3.56 -0.90 -3.51
C GLY A 380 3.50 -2.08 -4.48
N VAL A 381 2.48 -2.94 -4.43
CA VAL A 381 2.31 -4.02 -5.43
C VAL A 381 1.23 -3.66 -6.44
N ALA A 382 0.03 -3.29 -5.96
CA ALA A 382 -1.11 -2.97 -6.80
C ALA A 382 -1.81 -1.67 -6.41
N GLY A 383 -2.16 -0.80 -7.35
CA GLY A 383 -3.01 0.35 -7.04
C GLY A 383 -4.39 -0.09 -6.55
N VAL A 384 -5.04 -0.98 -7.31
CA VAL A 384 -6.30 -1.64 -6.94
C VAL A 384 -6.17 -3.14 -7.14
N ASN A 385 -6.62 -3.92 -6.16
CA ASN A 385 -6.73 -5.38 -6.22
C ASN A 385 -8.19 -5.82 -6.22
N SER A 386 -8.62 -6.49 -7.29
CA SER A 386 -9.89 -7.20 -7.42
C SER A 386 -9.70 -8.71 -7.61
N GLY A 387 -8.46 -9.17 -7.79
CA GLY A 387 -8.07 -10.58 -7.90
C GLY A 387 -7.21 -11.05 -6.71
N THR A 388 -6.19 -11.87 -6.98
CA THR A 388 -5.35 -12.47 -5.92
C THR A 388 -3.96 -11.84 -5.90
N ILE A 389 -3.50 -11.46 -4.70
CA ILE A 389 -2.09 -11.18 -4.41
C ILE A 389 -1.63 -12.19 -3.35
N SER A 390 -0.60 -12.97 -3.66
CA SER A 390 -0.09 -14.00 -2.75
C SER A 390 1.43 -14.08 -2.77
N GLN A 391 2.06 -14.39 -1.62
CA GLN A 391 3.52 -14.57 -1.54
C GLN A 391 4.32 -13.40 -2.16
N SER A 392 3.75 -12.19 -2.09
CA SER A 392 4.27 -11.02 -2.78
C SER A 392 4.62 -9.94 -1.79
N HIS A 393 5.55 -9.06 -2.16
CA HIS A 393 5.98 -8.02 -1.24
C HIS A 393 6.30 -6.69 -1.90
N GLY A 394 6.17 -5.62 -1.15
CA GLY A 394 6.59 -4.29 -1.56
C GLY A 394 7.61 -3.75 -0.57
N GLY A 395 8.44 -2.79 -0.97
CA GLY A 395 9.21 -2.04 0.00
C GLY A 395 10.59 -1.59 -0.43
N ARG A 396 11.41 -1.32 0.58
CA ARG A 396 12.76 -0.77 0.48
C ARG A 396 13.78 -1.87 0.20
N TRP A 397 14.68 -1.61 -0.75
CA TRP A 397 15.90 -2.39 -0.95
C TRP A 397 16.89 -2.13 0.20
N GLU A 398 17.54 -3.17 0.73
CA GLU A 398 18.59 -3.01 1.75
C GLU A 398 19.73 -2.11 1.22
N GLY A 399 19.98 -0.99 1.90
CA GLY A 399 21.07 -0.05 1.56
C GLY A 399 20.65 1.28 0.90
N LEU A 400 19.37 1.50 0.60
CA LEU A 400 18.88 2.78 0.04
C LEU A 400 18.61 3.85 1.12
N PRO A 401 18.70 5.17 0.81
CA PRO A 401 18.38 6.23 1.78
C PRO A 401 16.91 6.19 2.28
N ASN A 402 16.64 6.77 3.45
CA ASN A 402 15.32 6.80 4.11
C ASN A 402 14.24 7.63 3.38
N THR A 403 14.49 8.07 2.14
CA THR A 403 13.54 8.77 1.28
C THR A 403 12.75 7.82 0.38
N SER A 404 12.97 6.51 0.49
CA SER A 404 12.21 5.51 -0.25
C SER A 404 10.86 5.23 0.43
N GLY A 405 9.76 5.18 -0.33
CA GLY A 405 8.43 4.92 0.22
C GLY A 405 7.27 5.02 -0.78
N ILE A 406 6.06 4.81 -0.27
CA ILE A 406 4.82 4.96 -1.02
C ILE A 406 4.17 6.30 -0.62
N TYR A 407 3.81 7.12 -1.61
CA TYR A 407 3.28 8.47 -1.41
C TYR A 407 1.92 8.64 -2.07
N GLY A 408 0.87 8.84 -1.27
CA GLY A 408 -0.44 9.23 -1.75
C GLY A 408 -0.81 10.65 -1.36
N TYR A 409 -1.37 11.41 -2.31
CA TYR A 409 -1.64 12.84 -2.11
C TYR A 409 -3.10 13.18 -1.80
N GLU A 410 -4.04 12.22 -1.86
CA GLU A 410 -5.47 12.51 -1.61
C GLU A 410 -6.18 11.41 -0.81
N GLU A 411 -6.23 10.17 -1.32
CA GLU A 411 -6.97 9.07 -0.70
C GLU A 411 -6.05 7.88 -0.39
N ASN A 412 -6.42 6.70 -0.86
CA ASN A 412 -6.06 5.37 -0.38
C ASN A 412 -4.60 5.04 -0.70
N VAL A 413 -3.81 4.78 0.34
CA VAL A 413 -2.40 4.42 0.22
C VAL A 413 -2.12 3.15 1.00
N GLY A 414 -1.63 2.13 0.30
CA GLY A 414 -1.22 0.85 0.87
C GLY A 414 0.23 0.52 0.55
N GLY A 415 0.90 -0.21 1.43
CA GLY A 415 2.20 -0.80 1.07
C GLY A 415 2.09 -1.96 0.08
N ILE A 416 1.02 -2.77 0.15
CA ILE A 416 0.72 -3.79 -0.88
C ILE A 416 -0.31 -3.25 -1.87
N ALA A 417 -1.48 -2.84 -1.37
CA ALA A 417 -2.60 -2.44 -2.22
C ALA A 417 -3.19 -1.09 -1.80
N GLY A 418 -3.35 -0.14 -2.73
CA GLY A 418 -4.11 1.09 -2.42
C GLY A 418 -5.54 0.75 -2.00
N VAL A 419 -6.23 -0.04 -2.82
CA VAL A 419 -7.58 -0.56 -2.54
C VAL A 419 -7.62 -2.07 -2.79
N ASN A 420 -8.12 -2.84 -1.81
CA ASN A 420 -8.47 -4.25 -1.97
C ASN A 420 -10.01 -4.37 -2.03
N MET A 421 -10.55 -4.65 -3.21
CA MET A 421 -12.00 -4.70 -3.47
C MET A 421 -12.62 -5.99 -2.91
N GLY A 422 -13.95 -6.06 -2.81
CA GLY A 422 -14.65 -7.19 -2.19
C GLY A 422 -14.43 -8.57 -2.83
N SER A 423 -14.02 -8.61 -4.10
CA SER A 423 -13.61 -9.84 -4.80
C SER A 423 -12.12 -10.18 -4.65
N GLY A 424 -11.33 -9.27 -4.09
CA GLY A 424 -9.90 -9.42 -3.95
C GLY A 424 -9.48 -10.36 -2.82
N SER A 425 -8.20 -10.73 -2.80
CA SER A 425 -7.56 -11.35 -1.64
C SER A 425 -6.08 -10.97 -1.59
N ILE A 426 -5.55 -10.82 -0.37
CA ILE A 426 -4.12 -10.60 -0.11
C ILE A 426 -3.69 -11.62 0.95
N SER A 427 -2.72 -12.47 0.62
CA SER A 427 -2.29 -13.55 1.51
C SER A 427 -0.78 -13.74 1.50
N ASP A 428 -0.21 -14.17 2.63
CA ASP A 428 1.20 -14.56 2.74
C ASP A 428 2.16 -13.50 2.18
N SER A 429 1.81 -12.22 2.35
CA SER A 429 2.44 -11.08 1.67
C SER A 429 2.89 -10.04 2.69
N TYR A 430 3.92 -9.25 2.34
CA TYR A 430 4.47 -8.31 3.32
C TYR A 430 4.97 -7.00 2.71
N PHE A 431 4.97 -5.95 3.52
CA PHE A 431 5.54 -4.67 3.13
C PHE A 431 6.65 -4.25 4.09
N VAL A 432 7.77 -3.76 3.53
CA VAL A 432 8.90 -3.22 4.29
C VAL A 432 9.21 -1.79 3.88
N GLY A 433 8.79 -0.78 4.64
CA GLY A 433 9.13 0.61 4.34
C GLY A 433 8.12 1.63 4.89
N SER A 434 8.32 2.90 4.53
CA SER A 434 7.42 3.98 4.94
C SER A 434 6.24 4.15 3.96
N VAL A 435 5.06 4.42 4.50
CA VAL A 435 3.88 4.83 3.73
C VAL A 435 3.44 6.22 4.21
N THR A 436 3.35 7.17 3.28
CA THR A 436 2.88 8.53 3.55
C THR A 436 1.63 8.80 2.73
N GLY A 437 0.55 9.23 3.38
CA GLY A 437 -0.70 9.54 2.71
C GLY A 437 -1.52 10.64 3.38
N VAL A 438 -2.67 10.93 2.78
CA VAL A 438 -3.65 11.87 3.36
C VAL A 438 -4.76 11.09 4.08
N ASN A 439 -5.59 10.33 3.38
CA ASN A 439 -6.69 9.57 3.97
C ASN A 439 -6.55 8.07 3.72
N SER A 440 -7.14 7.20 4.55
CA SER A 440 -7.13 5.74 4.31
C SER A 440 -5.73 5.21 4.00
N VAL A 441 -4.82 5.34 4.98
CA VAL A 441 -3.41 4.96 4.85
C VAL A 441 -3.15 3.69 5.66
N GLY A 442 -2.51 2.70 5.06
CA GLY A 442 -2.11 1.47 5.73
C GLY A 442 -0.80 0.88 5.18
N GLY A 443 -0.04 0.18 6.02
CA GLY A 443 1.17 -0.52 5.59
C GLY A 443 0.90 -1.71 4.68
N LEU A 444 -0.28 -2.34 4.74
CA LEU A 444 -0.70 -3.38 3.80
C LEU A 444 -1.70 -2.83 2.79
N ALA A 445 -2.78 -2.21 3.26
CA ALA A 445 -3.83 -1.68 2.40
C ALA A 445 -4.32 -0.31 2.85
N GLY A 446 -4.55 0.60 1.90
CA GLY A 446 -5.22 1.86 2.23
C GLY A 446 -6.68 1.60 2.61
N LYS A 447 -7.39 0.89 1.72
CA LYS A 447 -8.77 0.45 1.92
C LYS A 447 -8.90 -1.04 1.64
N SER A 448 -9.61 -1.78 2.50
CA SER A 448 -9.95 -3.19 2.25
C SER A 448 -11.43 -3.50 2.45
N SER A 449 -12.02 -4.12 1.44
CA SER A 449 -13.34 -4.77 1.46
C SER A 449 -13.22 -6.30 1.34
N ALA A 450 -12.01 -6.84 1.43
CA ALA A 450 -11.74 -8.26 1.25
C ALA A 450 -10.80 -8.81 2.33
N GLY A 451 -10.71 -10.13 2.37
CA GLY A 451 -9.85 -10.84 3.31
C GLY A 451 -8.37 -10.52 3.11
N ILE A 452 -7.67 -10.30 4.22
CA ILE A 452 -6.21 -10.21 4.27
C ILE A 452 -5.75 -11.19 5.35
N SER A 453 -4.81 -12.08 5.02
CA SER A 453 -4.38 -13.14 5.93
C SER A 453 -2.89 -13.44 5.85
N ASN A 454 -2.27 -13.70 7.01
CA ASN A 454 -0.83 -14.04 7.09
C ASN A 454 0.07 -12.96 6.48
N CYS A 455 -0.22 -11.70 6.77
CA CYS A 455 0.51 -10.57 6.19
C CYS A 455 1.16 -9.71 7.28
N TYR A 456 2.27 -9.06 6.95
CA TYR A 456 2.91 -8.12 7.89
C TYR A 456 3.40 -6.84 7.21
N ALA A 457 3.31 -5.72 7.94
CA ALA A 457 3.90 -4.45 7.57
C ALA A 457 4.92 -4.03 8.63
N THR A 458 6.15 -3.77 8.19
CA THR A 458 7.29 -3.42 9.05
C THR A 458 8.20 -2.40 8.36
N GLY A 459 9.18 -1.85 9.07
CA GLY A 459 10.37 -1.29 8.43
C GLY A 459 10.29 0.18 8.03
N SER A 460 9.27 0.93 8.47
CA SER A 460 9.32 2.36 8.90
C SER A 460 7.91 3.01 8.95
N THR A 461 7.82 4.13 9.67
CA THR A 461 6.60 4.87 10.07
C THR A 461 5.50 5.02 9.01
N ILE A 462 4.25 4.81 9.44
CA ILE A 462 3.06 5.18 8.68
C ILE A 462 2.67 6.62 9.01
N ILE A 463 2.65 7.50 8.01
CA ILE A 463 2.38 8.93 8.17
C ILE A 463 1.09 9.28 7.45
N GLY A 464 0.14 9.86 8.20
CA GLY A 464 -1.12 10.38 7.68
C GLY A 464 -1.26 11.88 7.97
N THR A 465 -1.87 12.63 7.06
CA THR A 465 -2.21 14.05 7.30
C THR A 465 -3.72 14.31 7.42
N GLY A 466 -4.54 13.35 6.98
CA GLY A 466 -6.00 13.32 7.06
C GLY A 466 -6.47 12.20 7.99
N SER A 467 -7.56 11.50 7.62
CA SER A 467 -8.23 10.52 8.51
C SER A 467 -8.11 9.07 8.04
N ASP A 468 -8.48 8.13 8.91
CA ASP A 468 -8.50 6.69 8.64
C ASP A 468 -7.07 6.14 8.41
N ILE A 469 -6.23 6.25 9.44
CA ILE A 469 -4.81 5.87 9.37
C ILE A 469 -4.59 4.64 10.23
N GLY A 470 -4.20 3.53 9.61
CA GLY A 470 -3.86 2.28 10.27
C GLY A 470 -2.40 1.90 10.04
N GLY A 471 -1.79 1.15 10.96
CA GLY A 471 -0.47 0.58 10.68
C GLY A 471 -0.51 -0.49 9.59
N ALA A 472 -1.58 -1.29 9.52
CA ALA A 472 -1.80 -2.24 8.43
C ALA A 472 -2.85 -1.75 7.43
N ILE A 473 -4.00 -1.28 7.92
CA ILE A 473 -5.17 -0.99 7.09
C ILE A 473 -5.76 0.38 7.44
N GLY A 474 -5.87 1.29 6.49
CA GLY A 474 -6.52 2.58 6.73
C GLY A 474 -8.02 2.42 7.04
N THR A 475 -8.79 2.03 6.03
CA THR A 475 -10.23 1.76 6.14
C THR A 475 -10.55 0.30 5.85
N ARG A 476 -11.30 -0.34 6.74
CA ARG A 476 -11.88 -1.67 6.53
C ARG A 476 -13.40 -1.58 6.44
N HIS A 477 -13.96 -2.17 5.40
CA HIS A 477 -15.39 -2.46 5.30
C HIS A 477 -15.64 -3.95 5.55
N ASP A 478 -14.98 -4.84 4.81
CA ASP A 478 -15.41 -6.23 4.67
C ASP A 478 -14.21 -7.19 4.72
N GLY A 479 -14.49 -8.50 4.81
CA GLY A 479 -13.50 -9.59 4.73
C GLY A 479 -12.76 -9.91 6.03
N THR A 480 -12.47 -11.19 6.28
CA THR A 480 -11.78 -11.65 7.51
C THR A 480 -10.34 -11.14 7.57
N LEU A 481 -9.90 -10.69 8.74
CA LEU A 481 -8.49 -10.43 9.02
C LEU A 481 -7.96 -11.50 9.97
N SER A 482 -6.91 -12.19 9.56
CA SER A 482 -6.26 -13.20 10.38
C SER A 482 -4.74 -13.10 10.27
N ASN A 483 -4.05 -13.24 11.39
CA ASN A 483 -2.58 -13.26 11.44
C ASN A 483 -1.95 -12.03 10.76
N ILE A 484 -2.38 -10.83 11.17
CA ILE A 484 -1.85 -9.57 10.67
C ILE A 484 -0.95 -8.92 11.70
N THR A 485 0.25 -8.52 11.28
CA THR A 485 1.23 -7.83 12.13
C THR A 485 1.56 -6.45 11.56
N ALA A 486 1.51 -5.40 12.39
CA ALA A 486 1.95 -4.05 12.04
C ALA A 486 2.84 -3.50 13.15
N VAL A 487 4.14 -3.35 12.91
CA VAL A 487 5.13 -3.12 13.98
C VAL A 487 5.61 -1.66 14.06
N ASP A 488 5.18 -0.80 13.13
CA ASP A 488 5.69 0.56 12.98
C ASP A 488 4.91 1.60 13.79
N ALA A 489 5.52 2.77 13.99
CA ALA A 489 4.83 3.92 14.56
C ALA A 489 3.79 4.46 13.57
N VAL A 490 2.63 4.86 14.09
CA VAL A 490 1.57 5.50 13.30
C VAL A 490 1.46 6.96 13.72
N HIS A 491 1.70 7.88 12.79
CA HIS A 491 1.76 9.30 13.07
C HIS A 491 0.79 10.10 12.19
N SER A 492 -0.30 10.58 12.79
CA SER A 492 -1.27 11.48 12.17
C SER A 492 -1.78 12.54 13.16
N PRO A 493 -0.95 13.51 13.55
CA PRO A 493 -1.23 14.42 14.67
C PRO A 493 -2.46 15.32 14.47
N LEU A 494 -2.93 15.46 13.22
CA LEU A 494 -4.14 16.22 12.88
C LEU A 494 -5.31 15.32 12.48
N GLY A 495 -5.08 14.02 12.31
CA GLY A 495 -6.03 13.07 11.76
C GLY A 495 -7.02 12.47 12.75
N SER A 496 -8.16 12.05 12.23
CA SER A 496 -9.15 11.28 12.99
C SER A 496 -9.12 9.80 12.56
N ASN A 497 -9.61 8.90 13.41
CA ASN A 497 -9.63 7.46 13.16
C ASN A 497 -8.21 6.91 12.94
N VAL A 498 -7.39 6.98 14.00
CA VAL A 498 -5.99 6.57 13.94
C VAL A 498 -5.81 5.32 14.79
N GLY A 499 -5.44 4.21 14.16
CA GLY A 499 -5.20 2.92 14.80
C GLY A 499 -3.81 2.40 14.51
N GLY A 500 -3.21 1.67 15.44
CA GLY A 500 -1.95 0.98 15.15
C GLY A 500 -2.11 -0.19 14.18
N LEU A 501 -3.28 -0.83 14.10
CA LEU A 501 -3.57 -1.81 13.05
C LEU A 501 -4.55 -1.24 12.02
N ILE A 502 -5.71 -0.76 12.48
CA ILE A 502 -6.82 -0.33 11.61
C ILE A 502 -7.22 1.10 11.95
N GLY A 503 -7.23 2.02 10.99
CA GLY A 503 -7.74 3.38 11.23
C GLY A 503 -9.24 3.38 11.52
N ASN A 504 -10.02 2.91 10.55
CA ASN A 504 -11.48 2.90 10.59
C ASN A 504 -12.05 1.55 10.17
N ASN A 505 -12.75 0.89 11.08
CA ASN A 505 -13.41 -0.38 10.85
C ASN A 505 -14.93 -0.19 10.81
N THR A 506 -15.50 -0.13 9.61
CA THR A 506 -16.92 0.21 9.37
C THR A 506 -17.80 -1.00 9.02
N GLY A 507 -17.25 -2.22 9.05
CA GLY A 507 -17.96 -3.40 8.57
C GLY A 507 -19.26 -3.70 9.28
N ASP A 508 -20.25 -4.17 8.50
CA ASP A 508 -21.61 -4.44 8.96
C ASP A 508 -21.64 -5.53 10.06
N PHE A 509 -22.68 -5.48 10.89
CA PHE A 509 -22.80 -6.21 12.17
C PHE A 509 -22.82 -7.75 12.08
N ASP A 510 -22.81 -8.34 10.89
CA ASP A 510 -22.94 -9.79 10.69
C ASP A 510 -21.59 -10.52 10.58
N GLY A 511 -21.10 -11.01 11.73
CA GLY A 511 -20.25 -12.21 11.80
C GLY A 511 -18.77 -12.07 11.41
N ARG A 512 -18.21 -10.86 11.40
CA ARG A 512 -16.80 -10.62 10.99
C ARG A 512 -15.91 -10.27 12.17
N THR A 513 -14.80 -10.99 12.24
CA THR A 513 -13.90 -11.01 13.38
C THR A 513 -12.57 -10.33 13.07
N VAL A 514 -12.08 -9.51 13.99
CA VAL A 514 -10.66 -9.19 14.15
C VAL A 514 -10.15 -10.00 15.33
N SER A 515 -9.35 -11.03 15.05
CA SER A 515 -8.77 -11.94 16.04
C SER A 515 -7.30 -12.17 15.78
N GLY A 516 -6.51 -12.42 16.83
CA GLY A 516 -5.10 -12.78 16.67
C GLY A 516 -4.21 -11.65 16.15
N ALA A 517 -4.67 -10.40 16.25
CA ALA A 517 -3.81 -9.24 15.99
C ALA A 517 -2.94 -8.99 17.23
N THR A 518 -1.62 -9.18 17.11
CA THR A 518 -0.68 -8.79 18.17
C THR A 518 0.69 -8.48 17.58
N TYR A 519 1.05 -7.19 17.52
CA TYR A 519 2.23 -6.59 18.15
C TYR A 519 2.44 -5.19 17.56
N LEU A 520 2.25 -4.15 18.37
CA LEU A 520 2.70 -2.79 18.06
C LEU A 520 3.77 -2.42 19.08
N SER A 521 5.02 -2.33 18.66
CA SER A 521 6.07 -1.67 19.46
C SER A 521 6.09 -0.16 19.21
N GLY A 522 5.62 0.29 18.05
CA GLY A 522 5.55 1.71 17.69
C GLY A 522 4.43 2.46 18.42
N GLY A 523 4.66 3.74 18.73
CA GLY A 523 3.63 4.61 19.29
C GLY A 523 2.59 5.03 18.25
N VAL A 524 1.36 5.26 18.70
CA VAL A 524 0.25 5.78 17.89
C VAL A 524 -0.04 7.21 18.30
N THR A 525 0.06 8.15 17.36
CA THR A 525 -0.26 9.57 17.58
C THR A 525 -1.35 10.02 16.62
N GLY A 526 -2.46 10.52 17.17
CA GLY A 526 -3.61 11.00 16.41
C GLY A 526 -4.24 12.28 16.98
N LYS A 527 -5.35 12.76 16.40
CA LYS A 527 -6.18 13.82 16.98
C LYS A 527 -7.44 13.25 17.64
N ASN A 528 -8.37 12.70 16.86
CA ASN A 528 -9.63 12.16 17.38
C ASN A 528 -9.75 10.67 17.08
N TYR A 529 -10.42 9.91 17.97
CA TYR A 529 -10.64 8.47 17.77
C TYR A 529 -9.32 7.75 17.55
N VAL A 530 -8.47 7.79 18.57
CA VAL A 530 -7.11 7.25 18.51
C VAL A 530 -7.07 5.97 19.34
N GLY A 531 -6.78 4.84 18.70
CA GLY A 531 -6.68 3.54 19.34
C GLY A 531 -5.31 2.91 19.13
N GLY A 532 -4.82 2.15 20.11
CA GLY A 532 -3.63 1.35 19.89
C GLY A 532 -3.83 0.31 18.79
N LEU A 533 -4.99 -0.36 18.73
CA LEU A 533 -5.33 -1.29 17.66
C LEU A 533 -6.23 -0.65 16.59
N ILE A 534 -7.36 -0.07 17.00
CA ILE A 534 -8.37 0.47 16.08
C ILE A 534 -8.75 1.90 16.43
N GLY A 535 -8.69 2.84 15.48
CA GLY A 535 -9.17 4.21 15.72
C GLY A 535 -10.68 4.28 15.97
N PHE A 536 -11.47 3.89 14.97
CA PHE A 536 -12.93 3.80 15.04
C PHE A 536 -13.41 2.37 14.75
N HIS A 537 -14.18 1.79 15.67
CA HIS A 537 -14.77 0.46 15.54
C HIS A 537 -16.29 0.56 15.42
N GLY A 538 -16.78 0.61 14.18
CA GLY A 538 -18.19 0.79 13.80
C GLY A 538 -19.05 -0.48 13.84
N GLY A 539 -18.47 -1.65 13.60
CA GLY A 539 -19.17 -2.95 13.54
C GLY A 539 -18.24 -4.17 13.48
N GLY A 540 -18.80 -5.38 13.64
CA GLY A 540 -18.07 -6.65 13.82
C GLY A 540 -17.69 -6.95 15.28
N SER A 541 -16.75 -7.88 15.47
CA SER A 541 -16.18 -8.20 16.79
C SER A 541 -14.65 -8.11 16.80
N VAL A 542 -14.11 -7.60 17.90
CA VAL A 542 -12.68 -7.60 18.24
C VAL A 542 -12.50 -8.50 19.44
N HIS A 543 -11.74 -9.59 19.30
CA HIS A 543 -11.47 -10.46 20.43
C HIS A 543 -10.12 -11.16 20.38
N ASP A 544 -9.60 -11.53 21.56
CA ASP A 544 -8.32 -12.22 21.70
C ASP A 544 -7.16 -11.42 21.06
N VAL A 545 -7.09 -10.13 21.39
CA VAL A 545 -6.09 -9.19 20.86
C VAL A 545 -5.33 -8.47 21.97
N ILE A 546 -4.09 -8.08 21.66
CA ILE A 546 -3.19 -7.35 22.57
C ILE A 546 -2.59 -6.14 21.84
N SER A 547 -2.67 -4.96 22.47
CA SER A 547 -2.02 -3.73 22.03
C SER A 547 -0.98 -3.26 23.05
N SER A 548 0.24 -2.93 22.63
CA SER A 548 1.38 -2.64 23.54
C SER A 548 2.07 -1.28 23.35
N GLY A 549 1.79 -0.57 22.25
CA GLY A 549 2.41 0.73 21.96
C GLY A 549 1.79 1.86 22.79
N PRO A 550 2.55 2.94 23.11
CA PRO A 550 1.97 4.13 23.72
C PRO A 550 1.00 4.81 22.75
N VAL A 551 -0.13 5.31 23.26
CA VAL A 551 -1.17 5.98 22.46
C VAL A 551 -1.32 7.42 22.93
N THR A 552 -1.20 8.36 22.00
CA THR A 552 -1.36 9.80 22.24
C THR A 552 -2.41 10.39 21.32
N GLY A 553 -3.40 11.09 21.89
CA GLY A 553 -4.44 11.75 21.10
C GLY A 553 -5.00 13.02 21.75
N ASN A 554 -6.05 13.58 21.17
CA ASN A 554 -6.80 14.70 21.75
C ASN A 554 -8.14 14.21 22.34
N SER A 555 -9.02 13.63 21.54
CA SER A 555 -10.37 13.22 21.97
C SER A 555 -10.69 11.77 21.63
N SER A 556 -11.33 11.04 22.55
CA SER A 556 -11.62 9.60 22.43
C SER A 556 -10.35 8.79 22.15
N VAL A 557 -9.51 8.69 23.18
CA VAL A 557 -8.19 8.03 23.11
C VAL A 557 -8.25 6.73 23.92
N GLY A 558 -8.03 5.60 23.26
CA GLY A 558 -8.04 4.26 23.86
C GLY A 558 -6.73 3.52 23.65
N GLY A 559 -6.27 2.76 24.66
CA GLY A 559 -5.09 1.90 24.47
C GLY A 559 -5.35 0.74 23.48
N LEU A 560 -6.60 0.35 23.27
CA LEU A 560 -7.01 -0.60 22.24
C LEU A 560 -7.85 0.06 21.14
N VAL A 561 -8.94 0.74 21.51
CA VAL A 561 -9.90 1.33 20.55
C VAL A 561 -10.21 2.79 20.87
N GLY A 562 -10.09 3.71 19.92
CA GLY A 562 -10.45 5.11 20.16
C GLY A 562 -11.95 5.29 20.44
N TYR A 563 -12.77 4.87 19.48
CA TYR A 563 -14.23 4.89 19.57
C TYR A 563 -14.83 3.52 19.26
N ASN A 564 -15.55 2.94 20.23
CA ASN A 564 -16.21 1.66 20.09
C ASN A 564 -17.72 1.81 19.88
N ASN A 565 -18.25 1.17 18.84
CA ASN A 565 -19.67 1.06 18.53
C ASN A 565 -20.11 -0.41 18.35
N ALA A 566 -19.25 -1.37 18.70
CA ALA A 566 -19.48 -2.80 18.51
C ALA A 566 -18.84 -3.64 19.64
N SER A 567 -18.50 -4.91 19.40
CA SER A 567 -18.08 -5.82 20.48
C SER A 567 -16.57 -5.91 20.62
N ILE A 568 -16.07 -5.69 21.83
CA ILE A 568 -14.71 -5.97 22.27
C ILE A 568 -14.77 -7.04 23.36
N ALA A 569 -14.06 -8.14 23.19
CA ALA A 569 -14.02 -9.25 24.15
C ALA A 569 -12.59 -9.76 24.36
N ASN A 570 -12.28 -10.35 25.52
CA ASN A 570 -11.02 -11.09 25.73
C ASN A 570 -9.74 -10.33 25.33
N SER A 571 -9.69 -9.02 25.53
CA SER A 571 -8.64 -8.17 24.96
C SER A 571 -7.82 -7.43 26.01
N THR A 572 -6.56 -7.13 25.67
CA THR A 572 -5.63 -6.47 26.58
C THR A 572 -5.00 -5.22 25.97
N ALA A 573 -4.95 -4.13 26.73
CA ALA A 573 -4.11 -2.97 26.43
C ALA A 573 -2.94 -2.88 27.42
N ASN A 574 -1.73 -2.73 26.87
CA ASN A 574 -0.45 -2.89 27.55
C ASN A 574 0.50 -1.73 27.16
N GLY A 575 -0.01 -0.51 27.14
CA GLY A 575 0.74 0.69 26.76
C GLY A 575 0.17 1.93 27.45
N ALA A 576 1.00 2.95 27.63
CA ALA A 576 0.54 4.20 28.24
C ALA A 576 -0.42 4.95 27.31
N VAL A 577 -1.49 5.52 27.87
CA VAL A 577 -2.50 6.27 27.11
C VAL A 577 -2.53 7.71 27.59
N THR A 578 -2.36 8.65 26.66
CA THR A 578 -2.41 10.10 26.95
C THR A 578 -3.40 10.81 26.03
N GLY A 579 -4.34 11.55 26.60
CA GLY A 579 -5.31 12.33 25.83
C GLY A 579 -5.78 13.60 26.53
N ASN A 580 -6.69 14.34 25.89
CA ASN A 580 -7.37 15.49 26.50
C ASN A 580 -8.76 15.11 27.01
N ALA A 581 -9.64 14.60 26.13
CA ALA A 581 -11.02 14.27 26.48
C ALA A 581 -11.35 12.81 26.17
N SER A 582 -12.11 12.14 27.05
CA SER A 582 -12.53 10.75 26.92
C SER A 582 -11.34 9.81 26.69
N VAL A 583 -10.57 9.58 27.74
CA VAL A 583 -9.35 8.77 27.71
C VAL A 583 -9.57 7.47 28.49
N GLY A 584 -9.31 6.32 27.87
CA GLY A 584 -9.45 5.02 28.51
C GLY A 584 -8.32 4.05 28.19
N GLY A 585 -8.00 3.14 29.10
CA GLY A 585 -6.97 2.13 28.84
C GLY A 585 -7.37 1.13 27.75
N ILE A 586 -8.66 0.74 27.67
CA ILE A 586 -9.18 -0.07 26.55
C ILE A 586 -9.80 0.84 25.49
N ALA A 587 -10.79 1.66 25.88
CA ALA A 587 -11.54 2.48 24.94
C ALA A 587 -11.62 3.95 25.35
N GLY A 588 -11.43 4.88 24.42
CA GLY A 588 -11.71 6.30 24.71
C GLY A 588 -13.20 6.52 24.96
N THR A 589 -14.03 6.12 24.00
CA THR A 589 -15.49 6.14 24.09
C THR A 589 -16.07 4.77 23.77
N ASN A 590 -17.01 4.30 24.58
CA ASN A 590 -17.84 3.12 24.31
C ASN A 590 -19.29 3.56 24.08
N ASN A 591 -19.75 3.59 22.83
CA ASN A 591 -21.05 4.12 22.44
C ASN A 591 -22.21 3.15 22.77
N GLY A 592 -23.46 3.61 22.61
CA GLY A 592 -24.71 2.90 22.94
C GLY A 592 -24.82 1.40 22.59
N PRO A 593 -24.46 0.96 21.36
CA PRO A 593 -24.41 -0.46 20.99
C PRO A 593 -23.09 -1.17 21.33
N GLY A 594 -22.07 -0.42 21.75
CA GLY A 594 -20.76 -0.93 22.11
C GLY A 594 -20.77 -1.80 23.38
N THR A 595 -20.04 -2.91 23.32
CA THR A 595 -19.81 -3.80 24.47
C THR A 595 -18.31 -4.00 24.68
N ILE A 596 -17.88 -3.98 25.94
CA ILE A 596 -16.53 -4.37 26.35
C ILE A 596 -16.70 -5.45 27.42
N SER A 597 -16.13 -6.62 27.16
CA SER A 597 -16.26 -7.79 28.03
C SER A 597 -14.93 -8.52 28.19
N ALA A 598 -14.70 -9.19 29.32
CA ALA A 598 -13.53 -10.04 29.54
C ALA A 598 -12.19 -9.36 29.16
N SER A 599 -12.08 -8.04 29.35
CA SER A 599 -10.94 -7.26 28.86
C SER A 599 -10.24 -6.55 30.01
N PHE A 600 -8.95 -6.29 29.87
CA PHE A 600 -8.17 -5.75 30.97
C PHE A 600 -6.94 -4.94 30.55
N THR A 601 -6.45 -4.13 31.48
CA THR A 601 -5.21 -3.37 31.33
C THR A 601 -4.14 -3.88 32.32
N ASN A 602 -2.87 -3.62 32.01
CA ASN A 602 -1.75 -4.30 32.66
C ASN A 602 -0.79 -3.39 33.45
N GLY A 603 -1.29 -2.31 34.03
CA GLY A 603 -0.53 -1.48 34.98
C GLY A 603 0.24 -0.31 34.38
N TYR A 604 -0.12 0.12 33.18
CA TYR A 604 0.43 1.32 32.54
C TYR A 604 -0.35 2.56 32.95
N THR A 605 0.17 3.75 32.66
CA THR A 605 -0.50 4.99 33.04
C THR A 605 -1.57 5.41 32.03
N VAL A 606 -2.74 5.80 32.52
CA VAL A 606 -3.78 6.49 31.74
C VAL A 606 -3.85 7.94 32.20
N THR A 607 -3.58 8.88 31.29
CA THR A 607 -3.50 10.32 31.59
C THR A 607 -4.47 11.11 30.70
N GLY A 608 -5.44 11.79 31.31
CA GLY A 608 -6.33 12.74 30.66
C GLY A 608 -6.08 14.18 31.12
N ASN A 609 -5.96 15.10 30.17
CA ASN A 609 -5.74 16.53 30.44
C ASN A 609 -7.05 17.36 30.46
N GLY A 610 -8.19 16.71 30.42
CA GLY A 610 -9.52 17.30 30.37
C GLY A 610 -10.57 16.39 31.02
N ASP A 611 -11.73 16.26 30.39
CA ASP A 611 -12.88 15.54 30.95
C ASP A 611 -12.84 14.04 30.60
N ASP A 612 -13.32 13.23 31.55
CA ASP A 612 -13.60 11.80 31.39
C ASP A 612 -12.35 10.94 31.18
N THR A 613 -11.74 10.52 32.28
CA THR A 613 -10.59 9.61 32.25
C THR A 613 -10.91 8.33 33.02
N GLY A 614 -10.90 7.18 32.35
CA GLY A 614 -11.16 5.88 32.96
C GLY A 614 -9.99 4.92 32.82
N GLY A 615 -9.80 4.03 33.79
CA GLY A 615 -8.80 2.96 33.63
C GLY A 615 -9.12 2.02 32.46
N LEU A 616 -10.41 1.73 32.21
CA LEU A 616 -10.84 0.98 31.01
C LEU A 616 -11.46 1.87 29.94
N VAL A 617 -12.40 2.74 30.33
CA VAL A 617 -13.21 3.52 29.38
C VAL A 617 -13.28 4.98 29.79
N GLY A 618 -12.95 5.93 28.91
CA GLY A 618 -13.16 7.35 29.21
C GLY A 618 -14.65 7.65 29.41
N LEU A 619 -15.43 7.49 28.33
CA LEU A 619 -16.86 7.78 28.30
C LEU A 619 -17.68 6.54 27.90
N ASN A 620 -18.59 6.09 28.77
CA ASN A 620 -19.38 4.87 28.56
C ASN A 620 -20.88 5.16 28.37
N PHE A 621 -21.35 5.02 27.12
CA PHE A 621 -22.77 4.90 26.76
C PHE A 621 -23.21 3.45 26.51
N GLY A 622 -22.27 2.51 26.44
CA GLY A 622 -22.50 1.09 26.17
C GLY A 622 -22.49 0.21 27.42
N THR A 623 -22.08 -1.04 27.27
CA THR A 623 -21.93 -1.98 28.38
C THR A 623 -20.45 -2.32 28.61
N VAL A 624 -19.99 -2.20 29.85
CA VAL A 624 -18.70 -2.74 30.30
C VAL A 624 -18.99 -3.85 31.31
N SER A 625 -18.45 -5.04 31.05
CA SER A 625 -18.72 -6.22 31.88
C SER A 625 -17.49 -7.11 32.05
N ASN A 626 -17.43 -7.87 33.15
CA ASN A 626 -16.41 -8.91 33.35
C ASN A 626 -14.98 -8.43 33.05
N SER A 627 -14.59 -7.23 33.47
CA SER A 627 -13.35 -6.57 33.01
C SER A 627 -12.61 -5.91 34.16
N TYR A 628 -11.30 -5.66 34.02
CA TYR A 628 -10.54 -5.07 35.11
C TYR A 628 -9.42 -4.15 34.69
N SER A 629 -9.16 -3.11 35.51
CA SER A 629 -8.06 -2.18 35.30
C SER A 629 -6.99 -2.34 36.36
N CYS A 630 -5.73 -2.34 35.94
CA CYS A 630 -4.56 -2.23 36.81
C CYS A 630 -3.82 -0.88 36.67
N ASP A 631 -4.31 -0.02 35.79
CA ASP A 631 -3.60 1.18 35.34
C ASP A 631 -3.77 2.35 36.30
N PRO A 632 -2.69 3.00 36.79
CA PRO A 632 -2.79 4.30 37.43
C PRO A 632 -3.51 5.32 36.53
N VAL A 633 -4.57 5.94 37.05
CA VAL A 633 -5.41 6.89 36.30
C VAL A 633 -5.22 8.30 36.83
N THR A 634 -4.80 9.22 35.96
CA THR A 634 -4.70 10.65 36.27
C THR A 634 -5.56 11.45 35.30
N GLY A 635 -6.45 12.30 35.80
CA GLY A 635 -7.33 13.12 34.98
C GLY A 635 -7.58 14.51 35.56
N VAL A 636 -8.33 15.35 34.86
CA VAL A 636 -8.80 16.64 35.39
C VAL A 636 -10.19 16.50 35.99
N ASN A 637 -11.20 16.16 35.17
CA ASN A 637 -12.57 15.97 35.62
C ASN A 637 -13.04 14.55 35.31
N ASN A 638 -13.91 14.00 36.18
CA ASN A 638 -14.56 12.70 36.00
C ASN A 638 -13.54 11.58 35.79
N VAL A 639 -12.82 11.25 36.86
CA VAL A 639 -11.75 10.24 36.83
C VAL A 639 -12.21 8.98 37.53
N GLY A 640 -12.20 7.84 36.83
CA GLY A 640 -12.64 6.55 37.37
C GLY A 640 -11.62 5.45 37.17
N GLY A 641 -11.54 4.50 38.11
CA GLY A 641 -10.68 3.33 37.93
C GLY A 641 -11.15 2.39 36.80
N ILE A 642 -12.45 2.36 36.49
CA ILE A 642 -13.02 1.67 35.33
C ILE A 642 -13.50 2.66 34.27
N ALA A 643 -14.42 3.56 34.64
CA ALA A 643 -15.02 4.52 33.71
C ALA A 643 -14.89 5.97 34.19
N GLY A 644 -14.47 6.89 33.32
CA GLY A 644 -14.50 8.32 33.64
C GLY A 644 -15.94 8.80 33.87
N SER A 645 -16.76 8.66 32.83
CA SER A 645 -18.20 8.94 32.87
C SER A 645 -19.04 7.73 32.43
N ASN A 646 -20.15 7.47 33.13
CA ASN A 646 -21.06 6.37 32.84
C ASN A 646 -22.49 6.84 32.58
N TYR A 647 -23.06 6.38 31.46
CA TYR A 647 -24.43 6.64 31.01
C TYR A 647 -25.26 5.37 30.88
N LYS A 648 -24.66 4.17 31.06
CA LYS A 648 -25.37 2.89 30.92
C LYS A 648 -24.83 1.86 31.92
N THR A 649 -24.27 0.73 31.51
CA THR A 649 -23.99 -0.38 32.43
C THR A 649 -22.49 -0.59 32.63
N VAL A 650 -22.06 -0.64 33.89
CA VAL A 650 -20.78 -1.20 34.33
C VAL A 650 -21.09 -2.34 35.30
N SER A 651 -20.63 -3.55 35.01
CA SER A 651 -20.96 -4.74 35.80
C SER A 651 -19.83 -5.73 35.94
N ASN A 652 -19.74 -6.44 37.06
CA ASN A 652 -18.74 -7.50 37.26
C ASN A 652 -17.31 -7.03 36.93
N CYS A 653 -16.94 -5.81 37.33
CA CYS A 653 -15.63 -5.23 37.04
C CYS A 653 -14.83 -5.03 38.33
N TYR A 654 -13.50 -5.03 38.22
CA TYR A 654 -12.68 -4.66 39.38
C TYR A 654 -11.47 -3.81 39.03
N VAL A 655 -10.98 -3.08 40.01
CA VAL A 655 -9.76 -2.30 39.93
C VAL A 655 -8.74 -2.93 40.86
N TYR A 656 -7.53 -3.16 40.36
CA TYR A 656 -6.46 -3.83 41.08
C TYR A 656 -5.22 -2.95 41.16
N TYR A 657 -4.85 -2.54 42.37
CA TYR A 657 -3.57 -1.87 42.61
C TYR A 657 -3.32 -0.62 41.73
N ALA A 658 -4.39 0.15 41.46
CA ALA A 658 -4.33 1.36 40.64
C ALA A 658 -4.81 2.60 41.42
N PRO A 659 -3.96 3.63 41.64
CA PRO A 659 -4.42 4.90 42.19
C PRO A 659 -5.24 5.67 41.15
N VAL A 660 -6.19 6.47 41.64
CA VAL A 660 -7.06 7.32 40.81
C VAL A 660 -6.92 8.75 41.28
N SER A 661 -6.46 9.66 40.41
CA SER A 661 -6.23 11.05 40.77
C SER A 661 -6.92 12.01 39.81
N ALA A 662 -7.83 12.83 40.33
CA ALA A 662 -8.39 13.99 39.65
C ALA A 662 -7.75 15.28 40.16
N SER A 663 -7.40 16.22 39.27
CA SER A 663 -6.98 17.57 39.70
C SER A 663 -8.16 18.54 39.87
N GLY A 664 -9.30 18.25 39.23
CA GLY A 664 -10.53 19.03 39.27
C GLY A 664 -11.61 18.38 40.13
N ASN A 665 -12.72 18.00 39.48
CA ASN A 665 -13.96 17.60 40.15
C ASN A 665 -13.96 16.14 40.61
N TYR A 666 -14.68 15.24 39.94
CA TYR A 666 -15.03 13.93 40.49
C TYR A 666 -13.95 12.87 40.30
N ALA A 667 -13.64 12.15 41.38
CA ALA A 667 -12.79 10.96 41.35
C ALA A 667 -13.50 9.78 42.03
N GLY A 668 -13.62 8.67 41.30
CA GLY A 668 -14.27 7.45 41.78
C GLY A 668 -13.39 6.21 41.62
N GLY A 669 -13.40 5.32 42.61
CA GLY A 669 -12.63 4.07 42.49
C GLY A 669 -13.10 3.18 41.33
N ILE A 670 -14.38 3.20 40.96
CA ILE A 670 -14.91 2.52 39.76
C ILE A 670 -15.33 3.54 38.70
N VAL A 671 -16.20 4.49 39.03
CA VAL A 671 -16.75 5.48 38.09
C VAL A 671 -16.51 6.91 38.57
N GLY A 672 -15.97 7.80 37.73
CA GLY A 672 -15.81 9.21 38.10
C GLY A 672 -17.16 9.92 38.26
N PHE A 673 -17.97 9.91 37.20
CA PHE A 673 -19.29 10.55 37.14
C PHE A 673 -20.34 9.61 36.55
N SER A 674 -21.49 9.49 37.23
CA SER A 674 -22.66 8.77 36.72
C SER A 674 -23.76 9.73 36.29
N SER A 675 -24.20 9.59 35.05
CA SER A 675 -25.09 10.55 34.38
C SER A 675 -26.48 10.65 35.03
N PRO A 676 -27.03 11.87 35.20
CA PRO A 676 -28.39 12.10 35.67
C PRO A 676 -29.44 12.13 34.54
N TYR A 677 -29.05 11.87 33.29
CA TYR A 677 -29.94 12.09 32.14
C TYR A 677 -30.71 10.83 31.69
N ALA A 678 -30.22 9.64 32.05
CA ALA A 678 -30.85 8.37 31.70
C ALA A 678 -30.54 7.29 32.73
N PRO A 679 -31.41 6.26 32.87
CA PRO A 679 -31.17 5.15 33.77
C PRO A 679 -29.87 4.42 33.46
N ASN A 680 -29.03 4.27 34.49
CA ASN A 680 -27.72 3.63 34.39
C ASN A 680 -27.43 2.79 35.64
N ARG A 681 -26.48 1.87 35.53
CA ARG A 681 -26.24 0.82 36.53
C ARG A 681 -24.75 0.59 36.75
N ILE A 682 -24.35 0.53 38.02
CA ILE A 682 -23.03 0.08 38.45
C ILE A 682 -23.27 -1.08 39.42
N GLN A 683 -22.92 -2.29 39.02
CA GLN A 683 -23.25 -3.48 39.81
C GLN A 683 -22.11 -4.48 39.93
N ASN A 684 -22.03 -5.18 41.07
CA ASN A 684 -21.08 -6.27 41.28
C ASN A 684 -19.61 -5.85 41.04
N CYS A 685 -19.27 -4.58 41.29
CA CYS A 685 -17.93 -4.03 41.03
C CYS A 685 -17.10 -3.95 42.31
N THR A 686 -15.78 -4.15 42.20
CA THR A 686 -14.89 -4.17 43.37
C THR A 686 -13.62 -3.33 43.19
N VAL A 687 -13.24 -2.55 44.20
CA VAL A 687 -11.92 -1.90 44.27
C VAL A 687 -11.03 -2.69 45.23
N LEU A 688 -9.96 -3.29 44.73
CA LEU A 688 -9.02 -4.11 45.49
C LEU A 688 -7.75 -3.31 45.86
N PHE A 689 -7.26 -3.56 47.08
CA PHE A 689 -5.97 -3.07 47.59
C PHE A 689 -5.79 -1.55 47.74
N GLY A 690 -6.89 -0.78 47.87
CA GLY A 690 -6.95 0.48 48.62
C GLY A 690 -5.93 1.59 48.30
N LEU A 691 -5.42 1.67 47.09
CA LEU A 691 -4.54 2.78 46.69
C LEU A 691 -5.31 4.12 46.68
N PRO A 692 -4.64 5.27 46.88
CA PRO A 692 -5.33 6.53 47.11
C PRO A 692 -6.20 6.93 45.92
N VAL A 693 -7.44 7.32 46.22
CA VAL A 693 -8.28 8.11 45.32
C VAL A 693 -8.14 9.56 45.78
N SER A 694 -7.63 10.43 44.92
CA SER A 694 -7.43 11.86 45.20
C SER A 694 -8.20 12.73 44.21
N SER A 695 -8.70 13.88 44.69
CA SER A 695 -9.33 14.91 43.88
C SER A 695 -8.89 16.29 44.40
N GLY A 696 -9.09 17.34 43.61
CA GLY A 696 -8.83 18.72 44.05
C GLY A 696 -9.74 19.20 45.19
N SER A 697 -10.81 18.46 45.51
CA SER A 697 -11.76 18.75 46.59
C SER A 697 -12.28 17.48 47.25
N GLU A 698 -12.23 17.36 48.58
CA GLU A 698 -12.75 16.18 49.29
C GLU A 698 -14.24 15.89 49.00
N SER A 699 -15.03 16.90 48.60
CA SER A 699 -16.47 16.79 48.28
C SER A 699 -16.79 16.00 47.01
N THR A 700 -15.78 15.63 46.23
CA THR A 700 -15.93 14.99 44.92
C THR A 700 -15.27 13.61 44.87
N LEU A 701 -14.87 13.08 46.03
CA LEU A 701 -14.25 11.76 46.21
C LEU A 701 -15.29 10.68 46.47
N GLY A 702 -15.18 9.58 45.73
CA GLY A 702 -15.99 8.40 45.96
C GLY A 702 -15.20 7.10 45.89
N ARG A 703 -15.43 6.19 46.83
CA ARG A 703 -14.81 4.85 46.75
C ARG A 703 -15.31 4.05 45.55
N ILE A 704 -16.58 4.17 45.22
CA ILE A 704 -17.19 3.49 44.06
C ILE A 704 -17.44 4.51 42.95
N THR A 705 -18.23 5.55 43.23
CA THR A 705 -18.53 6.61 42.28
C THR A 705 -18.28 7.99 42.86
N GLY A 706 -17.65 8.88 42.10
CA GLY A 706 -17.36 10.25 42.53
C GLY A 706 -18.59 11.16 42.58
N ASN A 707 -19.56 10.96 41.67
CA ASN A 707 -20.85 11.63 41.68
C ASN A 707 -21.93 10.81 40.96
N PHE A 708 -23.18 10.87 41.41
CA PHE A 708 -24.31 10.21 40.77
C PHE A 708 -25.66 10.81 41.20
N ASP A 709 -26.68 10.64 40.37
CA ASP A 709 -28.07 10.92 40.71
C ASP A 709 -28.79 9.61 41.11
N PRO A 710 -29.28 9.47 42.36
CA PRO A 710 -29.94 8.25 42.82
C PRO A 710 -31.29 7.97 42.15
N SER A 711 -31.89 8.95 41.46
CA SER A 711 -33.12 8.74 40.67
C SER A 711 -32.86 8.04 39.34
N GLN A 712 -31.61 8.09 38.84
CA GLN A 712 -31.21 7.49 37.56
C GLN A 712 -30.17 6.38 37.71
N THR A 713 -29.32 6.45 38.73
CA THR A 713 -28.19 5.54 38.90
C THR A 713 -28.53 4.46 39.93
N THR A 714 -28.52 3.20 39.49
CA THR A 714 -28.62 2.06 40.40
C THR A 714 -27.22 1.59 40.80
N LEU A 715 -26.92 1.64 42.10
CA LEU A 715 -25.76 0.98 42.69
C LEU A 715 -26.23 -0.32 43.36
N SER A 716 -25.52 -1.44 43.12
CA SER A 716 -25.87 -2.72 43.76
C SER A 716 -24.67 -3.65 43.88
N ASN A 717 -24.42 -4.20 45.06
CA ASN A 717 -23.36 -5.19 45.33
C ASN A 717 -21.96 -4.69 44.94
N ASN A 718 -21.64 -3.42 45.22
CA ASN A 718 -20.32 -2.85 44.95
C ASN A 718 -19.47 -2.80 46.23
N TYR A 719 -18.18 -3.10 46.10
CA TYR A 719 -17.26 -3.25 47.24
C TYR A 719 -15.96 -2.46 47.03
N GLY A 720 -15.31 -2.04 48.11
CA GLY A 720 -14.01 -1.38 48.06
C GLY A 720 -13.23 -1.58 49.35
N THR A 721 -11.98 -2.00 49.26
CA THR A 721 -11.08 -2.16 50.42
C THR A 721 -10.75 -0.81 51.06
N ASP A 722 -10.47 -0.78 52.36
CA ASP A 722 -10.22 0.47 53.11
C ASP A 722 -8.86 1.09 52.72
N GLY A 723 -8.87 1.91 51.68
CA GLY A 723 -7.83 2.84 51.27
C GLY A 723 -8.26 4.28 51.55
N ARG A 724 -7.34 5.23 51.71
CA ARG A 724 -7.64 6.62 52.13
C ARG A 724 -8.44 7.42 51.09
N GLY A 725 -9.73 7.12 50.96
CA GLY A 725 -10.77 7.93 50.33
C GLY A 725 -12.05 7.73 51.14
N LYS A 726 -12.44 8.72 51.95
CA LYS A 726 -13.76 8.72 52.59
C LYS A 726 -14.73 9.36 51.60
N ASN A 727 -15.90 8.75 51.39
CA ASN A 727 -17.01 9.51 50.80
C ASN A 727 -17.24 10.74 51.69
N PRO A 728 -17.30 11.97 51.15
CA PRO A 728 -17.37 13.18 51.94
C PRO A 728 -18.57 13.16 52.88
N ALA A 729 -18.29 13.38 54.16
CA ALA A 729 -19.34 13.68 55.13
C ALA A 729 -19.88 15.10 54.82
N GLY A 730 -21.15 15.21 54.46
CA GLY A 730 -21.84 16.51 54.35
C GLY A 730 -22.32 16.93 52.96
N SER A 731 -22.12 16.13 51.91
CA SER A 731 -22.99 16.17 50.74
C SER A 731 -24.36 15.64 51.18
N GLY A 732 -25.45 16.40 51.01
CA GLY A 732 -26.79 16.04 51.50
C GLY A 732 -27.43 14.77 50.91
N TRP A 733 -26.65 13.86 50.34
CA TRP A 733 -27.10 12.67 49.64
C TRP A 733 -26.10 11.52 49.88
N VAL A 734 -26.61 10.41 50.41
CA VAL A 734 -25.94 9.13 50.81
C VAL A 734 -25.49 9.02 52.28
N SER A 735 -26.44 8.62 53.12
CA SER A 735 -26.25 8.20 54.51
C SER A 735 -26.07 6.68 54.66
N ASN A 736 -25.18 6.04 53.90
CA ASN A 736 -24.92 4.61 54.10
C ASN A 736 -23.43 4.25 53.93
N ILE A 737 -22.68 4.46 55.01
CA ILE A 737 -21.28 4.04 55.19
C ILE A 737 -21.23 2.58 55.69
N SER A 738 -22.24 1.78 55.33
CA SER A 738 -22.42 0.40 55.79
C SER A 738 -22.92 -0.51 54.67
N GLY A 739 -21.98 -1.07 53.92
CA GLY A 739 -22.01 -2.48 53.50
C GLY A 739 -22.91 -2.89 52.33
N LYS A 740 -23.64 -1.99 51.65
CA LYS A 740 -24.32 -2.33 50.38
C LYS A 740 -24.18 -1.30 49.26
N ASP A 741 -24.05 -0.02 49.62
CA ASP A 741 -23.89 1.12 48.70
C ASP A 741 -22.73 2.06 49.11
N GLY A 742 -21.84 1.56 49.96
CA GLY A 742 -20.75 2.31 50.57
C GLY A 742 -19.91 1.37 51.42
N ALA A 743 -18.70 1.06 50.94
CA ALA A 743 -17.76 0.11 51.51
C ALA A 743 -17.67 0.18 53.05
N SER A 744 -17.97 -0.93 53.71
CA SER A 744 -17.70 -1.09 55.14
C SER A 744 -17.18 -2.47 55.52
N ASN A 745 -16.56 -3.18 54.58
CA ASN A 745 -16.06 -4.52 54.82
C ASN A 745 -14.65 -4.63 54.24
N THR A 746 -13.64 -4.51 55.11
CA THR A 746 -12.31 -5.09 54.88
C THR A 746 -12.48 -6.60 54.85
N TYR A 747 -12.78 -7.15 53.67
CA TYR A 747 -12.82 -8.59 53.48
C TYR A 747 -11.55 -9.05 52.76
N ASP A 748 -10.99 -10.16 53.25
CA ASP A 748 -10.23 -11.06 52.39
C ASP A 748 -11.25 -11.63 51.38
N PRO A 749 -11.08 -11.36 50.08
CA PRO A 749 -12.07 -11.75 49.11
C PRO A 749 -12.01 -13.27 48.92
N GLU A 750 -13.10 -14.00 49.21
CA GLU A 750 -13.23 -15.43 48.91
C GLU A 750 -14.02 -15.63 47.60
N GLN A 751 -13.69 -16.66 46.83
CA GLN A 751 -14.36 -16.99 45.56
C GLN A 751 -15.90 -17.05 45.70
N SER A 752 -16.40 -17.65 46.79
CA SER A 752 -17.82 -17.82 47.10
C SER A 752 -18.60 -16.50 47.16
N LEU A 753 -17.94 -15.41 47.59
CA LEU A 753 -18.54 -14.08 47.63
C LEU A 753 -18.81 -13.58 46.22
N TYR A 754 -17.84 -13.67 45.32
CA TYR A 754 -18.00 -13.20 43.94
C TYR A 754 -19.05 -14.03 43.19
N GLU A 755 -19.06 -15.35 43.40
CA GLU A 755 -20.10 -16.24 42.88
C GLU A 755 -21.49 -15.79 43.37
N SER A 756 -21.62 -15.46 44.67
CA SER A 756 -22.90 -15.03 45.25
C SER A 756 -23.45 -13.71 44.69
N ILE A 757 -22.57 -12.84 44.19
CA ILE A 757 -22.94 -11.58 43.56
C ILE A 757 -22.97 -11.67 42.02
N GLY A 758 -22.88 -12.87 41.46
CA GLY A 758 -23.13 -13.12 40.03
C GLY A 758 -21.91 -13.08 39.12
N TRP A 759 -20.71 -13.29 39.66
CA TRP A 759 -19.51 -13.56 38.85
C TRP A 759 -19.46 -15.04 38.47
N ASP A 760 -19.07 -15.33 37.23
CA ASP A 760 -19.03 -16.69 36.70
C ASP A 760 -17.63 -17.32 36.80
N PHE A 761 -17.45 -18.19 37.80
CA PHE A 761 -16.27 -19.03 38.00
C PHE A 761 -16.46 -20.48 37.52
N GLY A 762 -17.54 -20.75 36.78
CA GLY A 762 -17.84 -22.08 36.28
C GLY A 762 -16.77 -22.60 35.30
N PRO A 763 -16.82 -23.88 34.89
CA PRO A 763 -15.88 -24.46 33.92
C PRO A 763 -15.86 -23.78 32.55
N ALA A 764 -16.90 -23.02 32.20
CA ALA A 764 -17.00 -22.19 31.00
C ALA A 764 -16.97 -20.68 31.33
N GLY A 765 -16.72 -20.33 32.59
CA GLY A 765 -16.75 -18.97 33.09
C GLY A 765 -15.51 -18.17 32.72
N PHE A 766 -15.68 -16.85 32.76
CA PHE A 766 -14.62 -15.89 32.46
C PHE A 766 -13.60 -15.75 33.58
N TRP A 767 -13.95 -16.15 34.81
CA TRP A 767 -13.13 -15.92 35.99
C TRP A 767 -12.51 -17.22 36.53
N VAL A 768 -11.24 -17.14 36.93
CA VAL A 768 -10.54 -18.16 37.71
C VAL A 768 -10.07 -17.53 39.01
N TRP A 769 -10.09 -18.30 40.09
CA TRP A 769 -9.60 -17.83 41.37
C TRP A 769 -8.06 -17.87 41.43
N GLY A 770 -7.42 -16.70 41.49
CA GLY A 770 -5.95 -16.53 41.51
C GLY A 770 -5.32 -16.61 42.89
N GLY A 771 -5.95 -17.31 43.85
CA GLY A 771 -5.51 -17.40 45.24
C GLY A 771 -6.09 -16.28 46.12
N ASN A 772 -5.82 -15.01 45.77
CA ASN A 772 -6.23 -13.85 46.57
C ASN A 772 -7.17 -12.88 45.84
N TYR A 773 -7.45 -13.10 44.55
CA TYR A 773 -8.32 -12.24 43.75
C TYR A 773 -8.82 -12.98 42.49
N PRO A 774 -9.94 -12.55 41.89
CA PRO A 774 -10.38 -13.04 40.58
C PRO A 774 -9.36 -12.68 39.51
N VAL A 775 -9.10 -13.60 38.58
CA VAL A 775 -8.29 -13.36 37.39
C VAL A 775 -9.08 -13.81 36.17
N LEU A 776 -9.03 -13.04 35.09
CA LEU A 776 -9.67 -13.48 33.85
C LEU A 776 -8.99 -14.76 33.35
N ARG A 777 -9.79 -15.75 33.02
CA ARG A 777 -9.34 -16.95 32.33
C ARG A 777 -8.81 -16.51 30.98
N TRP A 778 -7.48 -16.56 30.82
CA TRP A 778 -6.91 -16.38 29.51
C TRP A 778 -7.40 -17.53 28.62
N PRO A 779 -7.89 -17.28 27.40
CA PRO A 779 -8.19 -18.33 26.45
C PRO A 779 -6.94 -19.20 26.33
N SER A 780 -7.05 -20.47 26.71
CA SER A 780 -5.98 -21.43 26.51
C SER A 780 -5.73 -21.58 25.01
N ALA A 781 -4.50 -21.22 24.59
CA ALA A 781 -3.92 -21.23 23.24
C ALA A 781 -3.94 -19.88 22.49
N ILE A 782 -2.82 -19.14 22.62
CA ILE A 782 -2.23 -18.37 21.51
C ILE A 782 -1.27 -19.31 20.79
#